data_AF-I7JEH3-F1
#
_entry.id   AF-I7JEH3-F1
#
_cell.length_a   1.000
_cell.length_b   1.000
_cell.length_c   1.000
_cell.angle_alpha   90.00
_cell.angle_beta   90.00
_cell.angle_gamma   90.00
#
_symmetry.space_group_name_H-M   'P 1'
#
loop_
_entity.id
_entity.type
_entity.pdbx_description
1 polymer ?
#
loop_
_entity_poly.entity_id
_entity_poly.type
_entity_poly.pdbx_seq_one_letter_code
_entity_poly.pdbx_strand_id
1 'polypeptide(L)'
;MQLNFNISFSNLYTRDGLIKLDKIFLDYIKSCNENLFFSLIEARKKIASSLMSLRLISANSPVSSQCSLTLETKRQLVSTIQMTDSQLIIDLSYLLDEFITKLFNIEKEIEELRKKHDDFNVIYKCKRSFVQRYALNRYADIASIDIDYVTSELNRFFTLPITEKSFAEQVIFWLEDRENHEKEIELAAQYAAWRVKNKQSILFSIHRKTDYENLVSFSRKKVEEVEVLYSKKIKRRYGFDLTSEKVNLSKGLDNAHYCIFCHKQNKDSCSKGLINDDKTFKTSPLRVELHGCPLEQKISEMNLVKSKGYSIASLAIVMIDNPLCAATGYRICNDCTNSCIYQEKQEPVDVPVIETKILDDVLSLTFGFEIYSLLSRWNPLNFQRPLPKENTSKNILVVGLGPAGFSLAHHLLNDGHNVIAIDGLKIEPLMDSFELIKDFKHEKLSKRSAGGFGGVAEYGITSRWNKNYLKVIRLLLERHKNFAIYGGIRFGGTVTVDDAFSLGFDHIALALGSGKPRMIKVKNVLARGVRMASDFLMSLQLTGALKFDSIANLQVRMPIVVIGAGLTAIDTATEALSYYPVQIEKFLLRYETLVDRYGKSYIERDWTEEEYEIADEFISHAQLIRKEQKLAKKENRETKILELMQNFGGIKIIYRKHLKDSPSYRLNSKEVQNALLEGVYFIENLEPVEIVTDKYNHAESIRLRDIKSGEIKHIKARSIFIAAGTEPNIVLAEEDKKNFKLSNGYFTHLNSSGKEVDQIFSPKMQDKDRILVYNQGGKTISFFGDLHPSYRGSVVKAMASVKNGYPIISQLLSGVDAPLAEVSASWTRLYECCNVRVTLTKKGIIQMAGTKIRKKFGDQSHEEFFNKIKEQFTARVMKVQYLTDKVLEIVIKAPLAAKNFQPGQFFRLQNFETNSRNSRKTNLAMEGIAVTGTEVDRKKGIISTIVHEIGGSTSLCKYLKEGEQIVLMGPTGCPTEIY
;
A
#
# COMPACT_ATOMS: atom_id res chain seq x y z
N MET A 1 -16.23 -21.43 -18.94
CA MET A 1 -17.30 -20.43 -18.76
C MET A 1 -17.07 -19.33 -19.79
N GLN A 2 -18.05 -19.06 -20.66
CA GLN A 2 -17.98 -17.95 -21.62
C GLN A 2 -18.58 -16.69 -20.97
N LEU A 3 -17.94 -15.56 -21.23
CA LEU A 3 -18.49 -14.23 -21.00
C LEU A 3 -19.34 -13.84 -22.21
N ASN A 4 -20.11 -12.76 -22.08
CA ASN A 4 -20.84 -12.20 -23.22
C ASN A 4 -19.86 -11.73 -24.32
N PHE A 5 -20.41 -11.43 -25.50
CA PHE A 5 -19.64 -11.04 -26.69
C PHE A 5 -18.63 -12.10 -27.20
N ASN A 6 -18.87 -13.38 -26.90
CA ASN A 6 -18.01 -14.50 -27.31
C ASN A 6 -16.54 -14.30 -26.88
N ILE A 7 -16.37 -13.88 -25.63
CA ILE A 7 -15.09 -13.72 -24.94
C ILE A 7 -15.00 -14.80 -23.85
N SER A 8 -13.84 -15.44 -23.71
CA SER A 8 -13.57 -16.35 -22.59
C SER A 8 -12.77 -15.64 -21.51
N PHE A 9 -12.81 -16.14 -20.28
CA PHE A 9 -11.94 -15.63 -19.22
C PHE A 9 -10.45 -15.70 -19.61
N SER A 10 -10.00 -16.75 -20.30
CA SER A 10 -8.63 -16.84 -20.81
C SER A 10 -8.26 -15.71 -21.77
N ASN A 11 -9.21 -15.19 -22.55
CA ASN A 11 -8.94 -14.04 -23.43
C ASN A 11 -8.62 -12.77 -22.65
N LEU A 12 -9.11 -12.63 -21.41
CA LEU A 12 -8.79 -11.46 -20.57
C LEU A 12 -7.31 -11.44 -20.17
N TYR A 13 -6.61 -12.58 -20.23
CA TYR A 13 -5.22 -12.74 -19.80
C TYR A 13 -4.21 -12.79 -20.95
N THR A 14 -4.67 -12.71 -22.21
CA THR A 14 -3.79 -12.68 -23.38
C THR A 14 -3.94 -11.36 -24.13
N ARG A 15 -2.84 -10.88 -24.72
CA ARG A 15 -2.85 -9.64 -25.48
C ARG A 15 -3.83 -9.70 -26.66
N ASP A 16 -3.84 -10.80 -27.42
CA ASP A 16 -4.77 -10.98 -28.55
C ASP A 16 -6.23 -10.96 -28.11
N GLY A 17 -6.53 -11.55 -26.95
CA GLY A 17 -7.86 -11.52 -26.37
C GLY A 17 -8.28 -10.10 -25.94
N LEU A 18 -7.35 -9.32 -25.37
CA LEU A 18 -7.59 -7.91 -25.03
C LEU A 18 -7.72 -7.02 -26.26
N ILE A 19 -6.98 -7.26 -27.35
CA ILE A 19 -7.17 -6.55 -28.63
C ILE A 19 -8.56 -6.82 -29.19
N LYS A 20 -9.00 -8.09 -29.17
CA LYS A 20 -10.36 -8.47 -29.58
C LYS A 20 -11.40 -7.74 -28.72
N LEU A 21 -11.19 -7.69 -27.40
CA LEU A 21 -12.09 -6.99 -26.48
C LEU A 21 -12.14 -5.48 -26.75
N ASP A 22 -10.99 -4.82 -26.94
CA ASP A 22 -10.93 -3.38 -27.24
C ASP A 22 -11.66 -3.05 -28.55
N LYS A 23 -11.53 -3.91 -29.58
CA LYS A 23 -12.29 -3.76 -30.83
C LYS A 23 -13.80 -3.83 -30.60
N ILE A 24 -14.26 -4.84 -29.84
CA ILE A 24 -15.69 -4.98 -29.50
C ILE A 24 -16.18 -3.75 -28.72
N PHE A 25 -15.38 -3.23 -27.79
CA PHE A 25 -15.73 -2.02 -27.05
C PHE A 25 -15.79 -0.77 -27.95
N LEU A 26 -14.88 -0.64 -28.90
CA LEU A 26 -14.90 0.46 -29.89
C LEU A 26 -16.15 0.38 -30.77
N ASP A 27 -16.52 -0.82 -31.24
CA ASP A 27 -17.75 -1.04 -31.99
C ASP A 27 -19.00 -0.74 -31.14
N TYR A 28 -18.98 -1.09 -29.84
CA TYR A 28 -20.03 -0.76 -28.88
C TYR A 28 -20.19 0.77 -28.73
N ILE A 29 -19.11 1.51 -28.48
CA ILE A 29 -19.17 2.98 -28.38
C ILE A 29 -19.71 3.57 -29.68
N LYS A 30 -19.21 3.11 -30.84
CA LYS A 30 -19.67 3.61 -32.14
C LYS A 30 -21.17 3.41 -32.32
N SER A 31 -21.73 2.29 -31.86
CA SER A 31 -23.17 2.01 -31.93
C SER A 31 -24.00 2.87 -30.96
N CYS A 32 -23.45 3.27 -29.81
CA CYS A 32 -24.16 4.06 -28.81
C CYS A 32 -24.02 5.58 -29.03
N ASN A 33 -22.83 6.05 -29.39
CA ASN A 33 -22.51 7.46 -29.58
C ASN A 33 -21.31 7.63 -30.53
N GLU A 34 -21.59 7.90 -31.80
CA GLU A 34 -20.57 8.01 -32.84
C GLU A 34 -19.60 9.19 -32.63
N ASN A 35 -20.07 10.31 -32.08
CA ASN A 35 -19.23 11.47 -31.76
C ASN A 35 -18.20 11.15 -30.67
N LEU A 36 -18.60 10.39 -29.66
CA LEU A 36 -17.73 9.98 -28.57
C LEU A 36 -16.68 8.97 -29.05
N PHE A 37 -17.05 8.08 -29.98
CA PHE A 37 -16.12 7.19 -30.67
C PHE A 37 -15.03 7.99 -31.41
N PHE A 38 -15.42 8.97 -32.25
CA PHE A 38 -14.43 9.77 -32.98
C PHE A 38 -13.51 10.56 -32.03
N SER A 39 -14.05 11.12 -30.95
CA SER A 39 -13.29 11.82 -29.92
C SER A 39 -12.25 10.91 -29.24
N LEU A 40 -12.62 9.67 -28.91
CA LEU A 40 -11.70 8.68 -28.36
C LEU A 40 -10.57 8.33 -29.34
N ILE A 41 -10.91 8.11 -30.63
CA ILE A 41 -9.91 7.79 -31.65
C ILE A 41 -8.95 8.97 -31.86
N GLU A 42 -9.45 10.20 -31.88
CA GLU A 42 -8.63 11.41 -31.97
C GLU A 42 -7.70 11.55 -30.76
N ALA A 43 -8.22 11.36 -29.54
CA ALA A 43 -7.43 11.42 -28.31
C ALA A 43 -6.29 10.38 -28.31
N ARG A 44 -6.57 9.13 -28.71
CA ARG A 44 -5.54 8.08 -28.85
C ARG A 44 -4.50 8.44 -29.92
N LYS A 45 -4.92 9.00 -31.07
CA LYS A 45 -4.00 9.43 -32.15
C LYS A 45 -3.10 10.59 -31.72
N LYS A 46 -3.65 11.59 -31.03
CA LYS A 46 -2.90 12.76 -30.52
C LYS A 46 -1.76 12.34 -29.58
N ILE A 47 -2.00 11.31 -28.77
CA ILE A 47 -0.96 10.77 -27.87
C ILE A 47 0.07 9.94 -28.63
N ALA A 48 -0.35 9.15 -29.62
CA ALA A 48 0.58 8.42 -30.47
C ALA A 48 1.53 9.36 -31.24
N SER A 49 1.01 10.48 -31.77
CA SER A 49 1.82 11.47 -32.48
C SER A 49 2.73 12.29 -31.56
N SER A 50 2.31 12.62 -30.33
CA SER A 50 3.16 13.28 -29.34
C SER A 50 4.33 12.38 -28.90
N LEU A 51 4.09 11.09 -28.73
CA LEU A 51 5.12 10.10 -28.41
C LEU A 51 6.12 9.90 -29.58
N MET A 52 5.67 9.99 -30.83
CA MET A 52 6.56 9.94 -32.01
C MET A 52 7.42 11.20 -32.18
N SER A 53 6.86 12.38 -31.93
CA SER A 53 7.59 13.66 -32.04
C SER A 53 8.64 13.82 -30.93
N LEU A 54 8.40 13.30 -29.71
CA LEU A 54 9.40 13.20 -28.64
C LEU A 54 10.56 12.26 -28.98
N ARG A 55 10.34 11.20 -29.77
CA ARG A 55 11.43 10.31 -30.24
C ARG A 55 12.35 11.01 -31.25
N LEU A 56 11.80 11.83 -32.15
CA LEU A 56 12.56 12.52 -33.19
C LEU A 56 13.43 13.66 -32.65
N ILE A 57 13.06 14.29 -31.54
CA ILE A 57 13.84 15.37 -30.90
C ILE A 57 15.11 14.85 -30.20
N SER A 58 15.21 13.54 -29.95
CA SER A 58 16.40 12.90 -29.33
C SER A 58 17.51 12.50 -30.31
N ALA A 59 17.34 12.74 -31.61
CA ALA A 59 18.37 12.57 -32.64
C ALA A 59 18.69 13.94 -33.28
N ASN A 60 19.89 14.47 -33.04
CA ASN A 60 20.30 15.82 -33.47
C ASN A 60 20.24 16.06 -34.99
N SER A 61 19.62 17.17 -35.43
CA SER A 61 20.25 18.34 -36.09
C SER A 61 19.21 19.23 -36.82
N PRO A 62 19.46 20.56 -36.98
CA PRO A 62 18.43 21.52 -37.36
C PRO A 62 18.35 21.67 -38.88
N VAL A 63 17.18 21.44 -39.46
CA VAL A 63 16.89 21.92 -40.82
C VAL A 63 15.55 22.65 -40.82
N SER A 64 15.67 23.95 -41.01
CA SER A 64 14.60 24.87 -41.34
C SER A 64 13.98 24.52 -42.69
N SER A 65 12.66 24.32 -42.73
CA SER A 65 11.90 24.56 -43.96
C SER A 65 10.52 25.12 -43.60
N GLN A 66 10.40 26.42 -43.80
CA GLN A 66 9.12 27.13 -43.89
C GLN A 66 8.29 26.50 -45.01
N CYS A 67 7.06 26.10 -44.71
CA CYS A 67 6.02 25.97 -45.72
C CYS A 67 4.74 26.58 -45.17
N SER A 68 4.54 27.85 -45.52
CA SER A 68 3.33 28.63 -45.28
C SER A 68 2.19 28.08 -46.13
N LEU A 69 1.24 27.40 -45.51
CA LEU A 69 -0.10 27.20 -46.05
C LEU A 69 -1.04 28.23 -45.39
N THR A 70 -1.74 28.96 -46.25
CA THR A 70 -2.51 30.18 -46.01
C THR A 70 -3.69 30.00 -45.05
N LEU A 71 -3.97 31.06 -44.30
CA LEU A 71 -4.94 31.15 -43.20
C LEU A 71 -6.43 31.00 -43.61
N GLU A 72 -6.75 30.84 -44.88
CA GLU A 72 -8.14 30.92 -45.38
C GLU A 72 -8.84 29.57 -45.58
N THR A 73 -8.14 28.43 -45.55
CA THR A 73 -8.77 27.09 -45.66
C THR A 73 -9.16 26.47 -44.32
N LYS A 74 -8.88 27.13 -43.18
CA LYS A 74 -9.26 26.66 -41.83
C LYS A 74 -10.67 27.09 -41.39
N ARG A 75 -11.39 27.87 -42.18
CA ARG A 75 -12.62 28.54 -41.72
C ARG A 75 -13.95 27.90 -42.15
N GLN A 76 -13.95 26.73 -42.80
CA GLN A 76 -15.20 26.15 -43.33
C GLN A 76 -15.48 24.66 -43.06
N LEU A 77 -14.77 24.00 -42.14
CA LEU A 77 -15.25 22.75 -41.52
C LEU A 77 -14.77 22.68 -40.06
N VAL A 78 -15.63 22.13 -39.19
CA VAL A 78 -15.47 21.93 -37.74
C VAL A 78 -16.00 23.08 -36.87
N SER A 79 -17.32 23.09 -36.68
CA SER A 79 -18.01 23.68 -35.51
C SER A 79 -18.16 22.66 -34.38
N THR A 80 -17.18 21.79 -34.17
CA THR A 80 -17.21 20.80 -33.08
C THR A 80 -16.63 21.43 -31.83
N ILE A 81 -17.46 21.57 -30.80
CA ILE A 81 -17.05 21.93 -29.43
C ILE A 81 -15.89 20.99 -29.03
N GLN A 82 -14.69 21.53 -28.88
CA GLN A 82 -13.53 20.77 -28.41
C GLN A 82 -13.80 20.33 -26.96
N MET A 83 -14.14 19.06 -26.75
CA MET A 83 -14.34 18.51 -25.41
C MET A 83 -13.01 18.48 -24.65
N THR A 84 -13.04 18.81 -23.35
CA THR A 84 -11.87 18.64 -22.49
C THR A 84 -11.60 17.15 -22.25
N ASP A 85 -10.34 16.76 -22.06
CA ASP A 85 -9.96 15.37 -21.77
C ASP A 85 -10.72 14.80 -20.55
N SER A 86 -10.99 15.62 -19.52
CA SER A 86 -11.78 15.21 -18.35
C SER A 86 -13.23 14.88 -18.71
N GLN A 87 -13.89 15.71 -19.53
CA GLN A 87 -15.27 15.44 -19.94
C GLN A 87 -15.35 14.19 -20.82
N LEU A 88 -14.40 14.02 -21.74
CA LEU A 88 -14.30 12.82 -22.57
C LEU A 88 -14.13 11.55 -21.73
N ILE A 89 -13.26 11.58 -20.71
CA ILE A 89 -13.08 10.45 -19.77
C ILE A 89 -14.37 10.14 -19.03
N ILE A 90 -15.07 11.16 -18.51
CA ILE A 90 -16.32 10.97 -17.77
C ILE A 90 -17.38 10.33 -18.67
N ASP A 91 -17.58 10.85 -19.88
CA ASP A 91 -18.63 10.36 -20.78
C ASP A 91 -18.34 8.94 -21.27
N LEU A 92 -17.08 8.63 -21.59
CA LEU A 92 -16.65 7.26 -21.91
C LEU A 92 -16.80 6.30 -20.73
N SER A 93 -16.58 6.77 -19.50
CA SER A 93 -16.63 5.92 -18.31
C SER A 93 -18.02 5.33 -18.06
N TYR A 94 -19.10 6.05 -18.38
CA TYR A 94 -20.47 5.52 -18.24
C TYR A 94 -20.73 4.38 -19.24
N LEU A 95 -20.29 4.52 -20.49
CA LEU A 95 -20.41 3.45 -21.49
C LEU A 95 -19.54 2.24 -21.13
N LEU A 96 -18.36 2.47 -20.54
CA LEU A 96 -17.50 1.39 -20.05
C LEU A 96 -18.16 0.61 -18.91
N ASP A 97 -18.80 1.29 -17.97
CA ASP A 97 -19.53 0.66 -16.85
C ASP A 97 -20.64 -0.27 -17.37
N GLU A 98 -21.45 0.20 -18.31
CA GLU A 98 -22.49 -0.61 -18.96
C GLU A 98 -21.91 -1.78 -19.75
N PHE A 99 -20.83 -1.55 -20.50
CA PHE A 99 -20.17 -2.58 -21.28
C PHE A 99 -19.61 -3.70 -20.39
N ILE A 100 -18.90 -3.36 -19.32
CA ILE A 100 -18.34 -4.34 -18.37
C ILE A 100 -19.48 -5.08 -17.65
N THR A 101 -20.54 -4.35 -17.26
CA THR A 101 -21.72 -4.95 -16.63
C THR A 101 -22.33 -6.05 -17.53
N LYS A 102 -22.50 -5.76 -18.83
CA LYS A 102 -22.96 -6.73 -19.83
C LYS A 102 -21.93 -7.84 -20.07
N LEU A 103 -20.65 -7.53 -20.13
CA LEU A 103 -19.57 -8.51 -20.38
C LEU A 103 -19.58 -9.63 -19.33
N PHE A 104 -19.71 -9.26 -18.05
CA PHE A 104 -19.71 -10.19 -16.91
C PHE A 104 -21.09 -10.72 -16.52
N ASN A 105 -22.16 -10.24 -17.16
CA ASN A 105 -23.55 -10.62 -16.88
C ASN A 105 -23.93 -10.37 -15.41
N ILE A 106 -23.68 -9.15 -14.94
CA ILE A 106 -23.92 -8.68 -13.55
C ILE A 106 -24.89 -7.49 -13.48
N GLU A 107 -25.76 -7.32 -14.48
CA GLU A 107 -26.73 -6.23 -14.62
C GLU A 107 -27.56 -6.05 -13.36
N LYS A 108 -28.10 -7.16 -12.82
CA LYS A 108 -28.94 -7.14 -11.62
C LYS A 108 -28.20 -6.60 -10.39
N GLU A 109 -26.96 -7.02 -10.18
CA GLU A 109 -26.15 -6.59 -9.03
C GLU A 109 -25.81 -5.09 -9.11
N ILE A 110 -25.52 -4.61 -10.32
CA ILE A 110 -25.25 -3.20 -10.58
C ILE A 110 -26.52 -2.35 -10.42
N GLU A 111 -27.68 -2.81 -10.88
CA GLU A 111 -28.96 -2.14 -10.64
C GLU A 111 -29.29 -2.04 -9.15
N GLU A 112 -29.08 -3.11 -8.38
CA GLU A 112 -29.25 -3.09 -6.92
C GLU A 112 -28.27 -2.12 -6.24
N LEU A 113 -27.02 -2.07 -6.71
CA LEU A 113 -26.04 -1.13 -6.19
C LEU A 113 -26.43 0.32 -6.53
N ARG A 114 -26.90 0.60 -7.75
CA ARG A 114 -27.37 1.93 -8.17
C ARG A 114 -28.59 2.38 -7.37
N LYS A 115 -29.59 1.51 -7.17
CA LYS A 115 -30.76 1.78 -6.31
C LYS A 115 -30.35 2.18 -4.89
N LYS A 116 -29.37 1.47 -4.30
CA LYS A 116 -28.82 1.82 -2.99
C LYS A 116 -28.15 3.20 -2.97
N HIS A 117 -27.57 3.66 -4.08
CA HIS A 117 -27.04 5.03 -4.17
C HIS A 117 -28.16 6.05 -4.29
N ASP A 118 -29.18 5.76 -5.12
CA ASP A 118 -30.35 6.64 -5.32
C ASP A 118 -31.12 6.88 -4.03
N ASP A 119 -31.21 5.88 -3.16
CA ASP A 119 -31.80 6.01 -1.82
C ASP A 119 -31.15 7.13 -0.98
N PHE A 120 -29.87 7.44 -1.21
CA PHE A 120 -29.17 8.53 -0.53
C PHE A 120 -29.19 9.86 -1.30
N ASN A 121 -29.49 9.86 -2.61
CA ASN A 121 -29.45 11.09 -3.43
C ASN A 121 -30.40 12.17 -2.89
N VAL A 122 -31.62 11.78 -2.51
CA VAL A 122 -32.59 12.71 -1.93
C VAL A 122 -32.13 13.26 -0.57
N ILE A 123 -31.49 12.41 0.25
CA ILE A 123 -30.93 12.78 1.55
C ILE A 123 -29.84 13.84 1.36
N TYR A 124 -28.90 13.64 0.44
CA TYR A 124 -27.83 14.61 0.19
C TYR A 124 -28.31 15.88 -0.51
N LYS A 125 -29.32 15.79 -1.39
CA LYS A 125 -30.00 16.97 -1.97
C LYS A 125 -30.58 17.81 -0.84
N CYS A 126 -31.40 17.21 0.04
CA CYS A 126 -32.00 17.88 1.20
C CYS A 126 -30.95 18.44 2.16
N LYS A 127 -29.91 17.67 2.49
CA LYS A 127 -28.79 18.12 3.33
C LYS A 127 -28.18 19.43 2.82
N ARG A 128 -27.94 19.51 1.52
CA ARG A 128 -27.29 20.68 0.90
C ARG A 128 -28.24 21.85 0.69
N SER A 129 -29.41 21.63 0.09
CA SER A 129 -30.34 22.71 -0.28
C SER A 129 -31.11 23.23 0.93
N PHE A 130 -31.51 22.34 1.84
CA PHE A 130 -32.34 22.69 2.99
C PHE A 130 -31.52 22.85 4.26
N VAL A 131 -30.90 21.78 4.76
CA VAL A 131 -30.26 21.81 6.09
C VAL A 131 -29.14 22.84 6.14
N GLN A 132 -28.21 22.80 5.20
CA GLN A 132 -27.04 23.68 5.18
C GLN A 132 -27.34 25.10 4.72
N ARG A 133 -28.13 25.27 3.65
CA ARG A 133 -28.35 26.59 3.02
C ARG A 133 -29.57 27.34 3.53
N TYR A 134 -30.58 26.64 4.05
CA TYR A 134 -31.81 27.24 4.55
C TYR A 134 -31.88 27.20 6.08
N ALA A 135 -31.97 26.00 6.67
CA ALA A 135 -32.26 25.81 8.08
C ALA A 135 -31.19 26.43 9.00
N LEU A 136 -29.91 26.12 8.79
CA LEU A 136 -28.82 26.62 9.64
C LEU A 136 -28.55 28.13 9.48
N ASN A 137 -28.91 28.71 8.33
CA ASN A 137 -28.80 30.15 8.12
C ASN A 137 -29.95 30.92 8.79
N ARG A 138 -31.16 30.33 8.79
CA ARG A 138 -32.37 30.96 9.35
C ARG A 138 -32.48 30.77 10.86
N TYR A 139 -32.06 29.62 11.39
CA TYR A 139 -32.14 29.25 12.80
C TYR A 139 -30.73 28.96 13.36
N ALA A 140 -29.92 30.01 13.50
CA ALA A 140 -28.56 29.90 14.02
C ALA A 140 -28.53 29.63 15.54
N ASP A 141 -29.45 30.24 16.29
CA ASP A 141 -29.69 29.96 17.70
C ASP A 141 -30.80 28.93 17.86
N ILE A 142 -30.52 27.88 18.65
CA ILE A 142 -31.49 26.80 18.91
C ILE A 142 -32.14 26.93 20.28
N ALA A 143 -31.67 27.85 21.13
CA ALA A 143 -32.20 28.03 22.49
C ALA A 143 -33.66 28.52 22.48
N SER A 144 -34.08 29.19 21.40
CA SER A 144 -35.43 29.68 21.19
C SER A 144 -36.38 28.68 20.53
N ILE A 145 -35.92 27.46 20.20
CA ILE A 145 -36.73 26.46 19.50
C ILE A 145 -37.42 25.56 20.52
N ASP A 146 -38.75 25.62 20.58
CA ASP A 146 -39.57 24.63 21.29
C ASP A 146 -39.64 23.34 20.48
N ILE A 147 -38.70 22.43 20.75
CA ILE A 147 -38.57 21.19 19.98
C ILE A 147 -39.77 20.25 20.18
N ASP A 148 -40.43 20.28 21.34
CA ASP A 148 -41.57 19.41 21.62
C ASP A 148 -42.79 19.85 20.80
N TYR A 149 -43.04 21.15 20.74
CA TYR A 149 -44.06 21.73 19.84
C TYR A 149 -43.74 21.44 18.37
N VAL A 150 -42.53 21.74 17.92
CA VAL A 150 -42.11 21.54 16.51
C VAL A 150 -42.23 20.07 16.11
N THR A 151 -41.79 19.15 16.97
CA THR A 151 -41.88 17.71 16.68
C THR A 151 -43.34 17.24 16.65
N SER A 152 -44.19 17.73 17.57
CA SER A 152 -45.63 17.42 17.58
C SER A 152 -46.34 17.87 16.31
N GLU A 153 -46.07 19.10 15.85
CA GLU A 153 -46.67 19.61 14.60
C GLU A 153 -46.14 18.86 13.38
N LEU A 154 -44.83 18.58 13.31
CA LEU A 154 -44.25 17.80 12.20
C LEU A 154 -44.83 16.39 12.11
N ASN A 155 -45.12 15.75 13.24
CA ASN A 155 -45.73 14.42 13.28
C ASN A 155 -47.13 14.37 12.63
N ARG A 156 -47.80 15.51 12.41
CA ARG A 156 -49.06 15.56 11.65
C ARG A 156 -48.88 15.38 10.14
N PHE A 157 -47.67 15.64 9.64
CA PHE A 157 -47.33 15.59 8.22
C PHE A 157 -46.55 14.33 7.82
N PHE A 158 -46.04 13.58 8.79
CA PHE A 158 -45.28 12.35 8.53
C PHE A 158 -45.99 11.11 9.07
N THR A 159 -45.93 10.00 8.33
CA THR A 159 -46.24 8.67 8.86
C THR A 159 -45.10 8.16 9.74
N LEU A 160 -45.42 7.72 10.96
CA LEU A 160 -44.43 7.20 11.92
C LEU A 160 -44.00 5.77 11.57
N PRO A 161 -42.71 5.42 11.77
CA PRO A 161 -41.61 6.27 12.23
C PRO A 161 -40.96 7.09 11.09
N ILE A 162 -40.60 8.34 11.38
CA ILE A 162 -39.93 9.24 10.42
C ILE A 162 -38.51 8.74 10.14
N THR A 163 -38.26 8.29 8.92
CA THR A 163 -36.91 7.99 8.43
C THR A 163 -36.25 9.25 7.86
N GLU A 164 -34.91 9.28 7.77
CA GLU A 164 -34.22 10.41 7.11
C GLU A 164 -34.59 10.55 5.65
N LYS A 165 -34.86 9.42 4.97
CA LYS A 165 -35.28 9.40 3.58
C LYS A 165 -36.66 10.03 3.42
N SER A 166 -37.65 9.59 4.20
CA SER A 166 -39.01 10.16 4.14
C SER A 166 -39.04 11.63 4.55
N PHE A 167 -38.22 12.04 5.53
CA PHE A 167 -38.03 13.45 5.86
C PHE A 167 -37.44 14.23 4.68
N ALA A 168 -36.38 13.72 4.05
CA ALA A 168 -35.73 14.39 2.94
C ALA A 168 -36.65 14.51 1.70
N GLU A 169 -37.38 13.45 1.37
CA GLU A 169 -38.35 13.44 0.25
C GLU A 169 -39.44 14.49 0.47
N GLN A 170 -40.07 14.49 1.65
CA GLN A 170 -41.15 15.42 1.96
C GLN A 170 -40.68 16.88 1.99
N VAL A 171 -39.51 17.15 2.58
CA VAL A 171 -38.96 18.51 2.65
C VAL A 171 -38.55 19.02 1.28
N ILE A 172 -38.00 18.15 0.42
CA ILE A 172 -37.69 18.53 -0.96
C ILE A 172 -38.96 18.85 -1.74
N PHE A 173 -40.02 18.04 -1.56
CA PHE A 173 -41.33 18.32 -2.15
C PHE A 173 -41.87 19.69 -1.70
N TRP A 174 -41.86 19.98 -0.39
CA TRP A 174 -42.27 21.30 0.10
C TRP A 174 -41.41 22.44 -0.44
N LEU A 175 -40.10 22.25 -0.55
CA LEU A 175 -39.21 23.27 -1.12
C LEU A 175 -39.48 23.56 -2.60
N GLU A 176 -39.93 22.57 -3.36
CA GLU A 176 -40.29 22.73 -4.78
C GLU A 176 -41.62 23.47 -4.95
N ASP A 177 -42.54 23.39 -3.98
CA ASP A 177 -43.79 24.16 -3.91
C ASP A 177 -43.85 25.06 -2.67
N ARG A 178 -42.91 26.01 -2.61
CA ARG A 178 -42.69 26.85 -1.42
C ARG A 178 -43.87 27.77 -1.08
N GLU A 179 -44.64 28.20 -2.08
CA GLU A 179 -45.76 29.13 -1.89
C GLU A 179 -46.90 28.51 -1.08
N ASN A 180 -47.12 27.19 -1.21
CA ASN A 180 -48.20 26.48 -0.53
C ASN A 180 -47.78 25.81 0.79
N HIS A 181 -46.47 25.76 1.09
CA HIS A 181 -45.92 24.97 2.21
C HIS A 181 -44.98 25.76 3.15
N GLU A 182 -45.15 27.08 3.25
CA GLU A 182 -44.26 27.94 4.05
C GLU A 182 -44.20 27.49 5.53
N LYS A 183 -45.33 27.14 6.13
CA LYS A 183 -45.40 26.72 7.55
C LYS A 183 -44.64 25.42 7.79
N GLU A 184 -44.79 24.44 6.92
CA GLU A 184 -44.14 23.13 6.99
C GLU A 184 -42.62 23.25 6.83
N ILE A 185 -42.17 24.11 5.92
CA ILE A 185 -40.75 24.41 5.69
C ILE A 185 -40.12 25.04 6.94
N GLU A 186 -40.80 25.98 7.58
CA GLU A 186 -40.29 26.63 8.80
C GLU A 186 -40.19 25.65 9.98
N LEU A 187 -41.22 24.82 10.19
CA LEU A 187 -41.19 23.77 11.22
C LEU A 187 -40.06 22.76 10.95
N ALA A 188 -39.90 22.31 9.70
CA ALA A 188 -38.84 21.40 9.31
C ALA A 188 -37.44 22.03 9.47
N ALA A 189 -37.31 23.35 9.28
CA ALA A 189 -36.05 24.07 9.41
C ALA A 189 -35.63 24.20 10.88
N GLN A 190 -36.57 24.51 11.78
CA GLN A 190 -36.34 24.51 13.23
C GLN A 190 -35.91 23.12 13.72
N TYR A 191 -36.63 22.08 13.29
CA TYR A 191 -36.28 20.70 13.61
C TYR A 191 -34.89 20.32 13.11
N ALA A 192 -34.57 20.64 11.86
CA ALA A 192 -33.26 20.35 11.27
C ALA A 192 -32.11 21.07 12.02
N ALA A 193 -32.27 22.37 12.32
CA ALA A 193 -31.27 23.14 13.06
C ALA A 193 -31.02 22.57 14.47
N TRP A 194 -32.08 22.18 15.18
CA TRP A 194 -31.99 21.53 16.48
C TRP A 194 -31.30 20.15 16.39
N ARG A 195 -31.67 19.33 15.39
CA ARG A 195 -31.09 18.00 15.17
C ARG A 195 -29.59 18.07 14.89
N VAL A 196 -29.14 19.02 14.07
CA VAL A 196 -27.71 19.19 13.74
C VAL A 196 -26.85 19.39 14.99
N LYS A 197 -27.35 20.11 16.00
CA LYS A 197 -26.63 20.37 17.25
C LYS A 197 -26.75 19.24 18.28
N ASN A 198 -27.84 18.47 18.30
CA ASN A 198 -28.15 17.51 19.38
C ASN A 198 -28.10 16.02 18.99
N LYS A 199 -28.38 15.65 17.74
CA LYS A 199 -28.39 14.25 17.26
C LYS A 199 -27.82 14.14 15.85
N GLN A 200 -26.59 13.65 15.77
CA GLN A 200 -25.91 13.47 14.48
C GLN A 200 -26.42 12.23 13.74
N SER A 201 -26.74 12.42 12.48
CA SER A 201 -27.25 11.43 11.55
C SER A 201 -26.79 11.82 10.13
N ILE A 202 -27.08 11.07 9.06
CA ILE A 202 -26.46 11.39 7.74
C ILE A 202 -26.93 12.76 7.26
N LEU A 203 -28.25 13.00 7.29
CA LEU A 203 -28.88 14.26 6.92
C LEU A 203 -28.47 15.44 7.81
N PHE A 204 -28.34 15.22 9.12
CA PHE A 204 -28.10 16.28 10.12
C PHE A 204 -26.64 16.39 10.57
N SER A 205 -25.71 15.65 9.96
CA SER A 205 -24.27 15.82 10.23
C SER A 205 -23.68 16.88 9.31
N ILE A 206 -23.06 17.93 9.86
CA ILE A 206 -22.35 18.94 9.06
C ILE A 206 -20.85 18.88 9.29
N HIS A 207 -20.10 19.23 8.25
CA HIS A 207 -18.66 19.40 8.30
C HIS A 207 -18.32 20.61 9.19
N ARG A 208 -17.40 20.42 10.12
CA ARG A 208 -17.07 21.42 11.14
C ARG A 208 -15.94 22.33 10.69
N LYS A 209 -15.84 23.52 11.30
CA LYS A 209 -14.63 24.34 11.20
C LYS A 209 -13.46 23.58 11.84
N THR A 210 -12.32 23.58 11.16
CA THR A 210 -11.11 22.89 11.65
C THR A 210 -10.37 23.79 12.63
N ASP A 211 -10.19 23.31 13.86
CA ASP A 211 -9.32 23.94 14.85
C ASP A 211 -7.97 23.21 14.87
N TYR A 212 -6.97 23.81 14.24
CA TYR A 212 -5.63 23.24 14.12
C TYR A 212 -4.87 23.16 15.45
N GLU A 213 -5.22 24.00 16.43
CA GLU A 213 -4.64 23.93 17.77
C GLU A 213 -5.26 22.81 18.62
N ASN A 214 -6.40 22.25 18.20
CA ASN A 214 -7.13 21.23 18.96
C ASN A 214 -7.68 20.09 18.08
N LEU A 215 -6.83 19.52 17.21
CA LEU A 215 -7.20 18.37 16.37
C LEU A 215 -7.37 17.07 17.15
N VAL A 216 -6.77 16.99 18.34
CA VAL A 216 -6.76 15.81 19.20
C VAL A 216 -7.28 16.20 20.57
N SER A 217 -8.35 15.56 21.00
CA SER A 217 -8.94 15.74 22.32
C SER A 217 -8.23 14.83 23.34
N PHE A 218 -7.70 15.44 24.39
CA PHE A 218 -7.05 14.75 25.50
C PHE A 218 -7.32 15.44 26.84
N SER A 219 -7.02 14.74 27.92
CA SER A 219 -7.01 15.20 29.30
C SER A 219 -5.64 14.93 29.91
N ARG A 220 -5.34 15.60 31.02
CA ARG A 220 -4.06 15.47 31.75
C ARG A 220 -4.29 14.81 33.10
N LYS A 221 -3.34 13.97 33.52
CA LYS A 221 -3.25 13.43 34.88
C LYS A 221 -1.79 13.14 35.22
N LYS A 222 -1.47 13.04 36.51
CA LYS A 222 -0.15 12.59 36.96
C LYS A 222 -0.14 11.06 37.05
N VAL A 223 0.90 10.42 36.51
CA VAL A 223 1.19 8.98 36.65
C VAL A 223 2.65 8.88 37.05
N GLU A 224 2.94 8.24 38.18
CA GLU A 224 4.28 8.26 38.79
C GLU A 224 4.73 9.73 39.01
N GLU A 225 5.89 10.13 38.50
CA GLU A 225 6.43 11.49 38.63
C GLU A 225 6.12 12.39 37.42
N VAL A 226 5.37 11.89 36.42
CA VAL A 226 5.16 12.58 35.14
C VAL A 226 3.71 12.91 34.86
N GLU A 227 3.48 14.03 34.16
CA GLU A 227 2.19 14.35 33.58
C GLU A 227 2.01 13.57 32.27
N VAL A 228 0.87 12.91 32.13
CA VAL A 228 0.49 12.17 30.92
C VAL A 228 -0.75 12.76 30.26
N LEU A 229 -0.75 12.79 28.93
CA LEU A 229 -1.93 13.03 28.11
C LEU A 229 -2.66 11.70 27.89
N TYR A 230 -3.98 11.69 28.08
CA TYR A 230 -4.82 10.51 27.90
C TYR A 230 -6.22 10.89 27.41
N SER A 231 -7.01 9.91 26.95
CA SER A 231 -8.43 10.12 26.65
C SER A 231 -9.33 9.66 27.79
N LYS A 232 -10.36 10.45 28.13
CA LYS A 232 -11.43 10.03 29.05
C LYS A 232 -12.35 8.97 28.41
N LYS A 233 -12.46 8.98 27.08
CA LYS A 233 -13.18 7.96 26.31
C LYS A 233 -12.23 6.81 26.01
N ILE A 234 -12.72 5.59 26.13
CA ILE A 234 -11.94 4.38 25.90
C ILE A 234 -12.56 3.57 24.76
N LYS A 235 -11.72 3.13 23.83
CA LYS A 235 -12.02 2.12 22.82
C LYS A 235 -11.21 0.87 23.18
N ARG A 236 -11.88 -0.17 23.66
CA ARG A 236 -11.21 -1.42 24.02
C ARG A 236 -10.83 -2.18 22.75
N ARG A 237 -9.56 -2.58 22.66
CA ARG A 237 -9.02 -3.41 21.60
C ARG A 237 -8.48 -4.69 22.20
N TYR A 238 -8.77 -5.82 21.56
CA TYR A 238 -8.20 -7.12 21.91
C TYR A 238 -7.86 -7.87 20.62
N GLY A 239 -6.60 -8.27 20.48
CA GLY A 239 -6.08 -8.94 19.29
C GLY A 239 -5.74 -8.02 18.11
N PHE A 240 -5.68 -8.63 16.92
CA PHE A 240 -5.05 -8.06 15.72
C PHE A 240 -5.97 -7.99 14.49
N ASP A 241 -7.28 -8.13 14.67
CA ASP A 241 -8.24 -7.87 13.60
C ASP A 241 -8.32 -6.37 13.25
N LEU A 242 -8.90 -6.05 12.09
CA LEU A 242 -8.98 -4.68 11.55
C LEU A 242 -9.62 -3.73 12.57
N THR A 243 -8.90 -2.67 12.97
CA THR A 243 -9.34 -1.72 13.99
C THR A 243 -10.16 -0.56 13.42
N SER A 244 -10.00 -0.27 12.13
CA SER A 244 -10.81 0.70 11.40
C SER A 244 -12.16 0.09 11.05
N GLU A 245 -13.22 0.85 11.23
CA GLU A 245 -14.53 0.49 10.69
C GLU A 245 -14.44 0.36 9.17
N LYS A 246 -15.06 -0.68 8.60
CA LYS A 246 -15.19 -0.81 7.16
C LYS A 246 -15.89 0.43 6.62
N VAL A 247 -15.37 1.00 5.53
CA VAL A 247 -15.98 2.17 4.90
C VAL A 247 -17.38 1.79 4.42
N ASN A 248 -18.40 2.34 5.07
CA ASN A 248 -19.78 2.13 4.68
C ASN A 248 -20.14 3.03 3.48
N LEU A 249 -21.23 2.68 2.79
CA LEU A 249 -21.68 3.40 1.60
C LEU A 249 -22.08 4.84 1.92
N SER A 250 -22.75 5.07 3.05
CA SER A 250 -23.15 6.41 3.45
C SER A 250 -21.96 7.35 3.62
N LYS A 251 -20.92 6.96 4.36
CA LYS A 251 -19.73 7.80 4.56
C LYS A 251 -19.00 8.09 3.25
N GLY A 252 -18.90 7.10 2.37
CA GLY A 252 -18.31 7.28 1.03
C GLY A 252 -19.10 8.29 0.19
N LEU A 253 -20.43 8.17 0.17
CA LEU A 253 -21.28 9.08 -0.58
C LEU A 253 -21.35 10.48 0.02
N ASP A 254 -21.36 10.62 1.35
CA ASP A 254 -21.35 11.93 2.02
C ASP A 254 -20.15 12.77 1.57
N ASN A 255 -18.97 12.15 1.51
CA ASN A 255 -17.76 12.81 1.00
C ASN A 255 -17.81 13.06 -0.52
N ALA A 256 -18.37 12.13 -1.30
CA ALA A 256 -18.50 12.30 -2.74
C ALA A 256 -19.46 13.46 -3.11
N HIS A 257 -20.60 13.59 -2.44
CA HIS A 257 -21.56 14.69 -2.64
C HIS A 257 -21.11 16.01 -2.00
N TYR A 258 -20.25 15.95 -0.98
CA TYR A 258 -19.62 17.13 -0.40
C TYR A 258 -18.58 17.75 -1.34
N CYS A 259 -17.93 16.94 -2.18
CA CYS A 259 -17.01 17.43 -3.20
C CYS A 259 -17.72 18.38 -4.20
N ILE A 260 -17.06 19.49 -4.55
CA ILE A 260 -17.62 20.47 -5.51
C ILE A 260 -17.17 20.25 -6.96
N PHE A 261 -16.43 19.17 -7.21
CA PHE A 261 -15.98 18.78 -8.55
C PHE A 261 -15.14 19.86 -9.27
N CYS A 262 -14.06 20.31 -8.61
CA CYS A 262 -13.17 21.39 -9.07
C CYS A 262 -12.56 21.24 -10.48
N HIS A 263 -12.53 20.04 -11.08
CA HIS A 263 -12.04 19.85 -12.46
C HIS A 263 -12.82 20.70 -13.47
N LYS A 264 -14.11 20.99 -13.21
CA LYS A 264 -14.95 21.86 -14.06
C LYS A 264 -14.39 23.27 -14.23
N GLN A 265 -13.53 23.70 -13.30
CA GLN A 265 -12.88 25.01 -13.32
C GLN A 265 -11.36 24.88 -13.53
N ASN A 266 -10.84 23.68 -13.80
CA ASN A 266 -9.40 23.37 -13.86
C ASN A 266 -8.62 23.77 -12.59
N LYS A 267 -9.27 23.69 -11.41
CA LYS A 267 -8.73 24.10 -10.10
C LYS A 267 -8.74 22.95 -9.08
N ASP A 268 -8.52 21.74 -9.55
CA ASP A 268 -8.51 20.50 -8.76
C ASP A 268 -7.26 20.37 -7.88
N SER A 269 -7.21 21.16 -6.80
CA SER A 269 -6.08 21.21 -5.87
C SER A 269 -5.80 19.89 -5.14
N CYS A 270 -6.82 19.06 -4.92
CA CYS A 270 -6.65 17.71 -4.37
C CYS A 270 -5.79 16.80 -5.25
N SER A 271 -5.75 17.05 -6.57
CA SER A 271 -4.86 16.36 -7.50
C SER A 271 -3.60 17.17 -7.75
N LYS A 272 -3.71 18.45 -8.15
CA LYS A 272 -2.62 19.30 -8.64
C LYS A 272 -1.82 20.03 -7.55
N GLY A 273 -2.35 20.12 -6.34
CA GLY A 273 -1.78 20.91 -5.24
C GLY A 273 -2.34 22.34 -5.19
N LEU A 274 -2.02 23.05 -4.11
CA LEU A 274 -2.32 24.47 -3.95
C LEU A 274 -1.04 25.27 -4.18
N ILE A 275 -1.10 26.23 -5.09
CA ILE A 275 0.06 27.02 -5.54
C ILE A 275 -0.20 28.49 -5.22
N ASN A 276 0.84 29.19 -4.75
CA ASN A 276 0.86 30.64 -4.56
C ASN A 276 1.07 31.39 -5.89
N ASP A 277 0.94 32.72 -5.88
CA ASP A 277 1.13 33.54 -7.08
C ASP A 277 2.56 33.46 -7.65
N ASP A 278 3.55 33.20 -6.78
CA ASP A 278 4.97 32.98 -7.14
C ASP A 278 5.27 31.58 -7.70
N LYS A 279 4.25 30.77 -7.95
CA LYS A 279 4.32 29.38 -8.44
C LYS A 279 4.93 28.37 -7.45
N THR A 280 5.08 28.73 -6.17
CA THR A 280 5.47 27.78 -5.10
C THR A 280 4.27 27.08 -4.49
N PHE A 281 4.46 25.89 -3.89
CA PHE A 281 3.36 25.21 -3.20
C PHE A 281 3.03 25.92 -1.88
N LYS A 282 1.73 26.11 -1.63
CA LYS A 282 1.24 26.69 -0.38
C LYS A 282 1.55 25.76 0.80
N THR A 283 1.83 26.35 1.95
CA THR A 283 2.03 25.63 3.21
C THR A 283 0.79 25.74 4.09
N SER A 284 0.34 24.62 4.65
CA SER A 284 -0.82 24.56 5.55
C SER A 284 -0.52 25.17 6.93
N PRO A 285 -1.55 25.46 7.75
CA PRO A 285 -1.36 25.90 9.14
C PRO A 285 -0.50 24.94 9.98
N LEU A 286 -0.47 23.64 9.63
CA LEU A 286 0.36 22.61 10.27
C LEU A 286 1.80 22.55 9.74
N ARG A 287 2.22 23.51 8.91
CA ARG A 287 3.55 23.58 8.28
C ARG A 287 3.84 22.41 7.33
N VAL A 288 2.83 22.00 6.57
CA VAL A 288 2.93 20.93 5.56
C VAL A 288 2.68 21.54 4.18
N GLU A 289 3.58 21.30 3.23
CA GLU A 289 3.39 21.73 1.83
C GLU A 289 2.24 20.96 1.15
N LEU A 290 1.42 21.67 0.39
CA LEU A 290 0.16 21.18 -0.18
C LEU A 290 0.32 20.77 -1.64
N HIS A 291 0.99 19.64 -1.85
CA HIS A 291 1.32 19.10 -3.18
C HIS A 291 0.14 18.47 -3.94
N GLY A 292 -0.98 18.16 -3.27
CA GLY A 292 -2.03 17.31 -3.83
C GLY A 292 -1.63 15.84 -3.90
N CYS A 293 -2.43 15.02 -4.57
CA CYS A 293 -2.13 13.61 -4.79
C CYS A 293 -0.79 13.46 -5.53
N PRO A 294 0.20 12.72 -4.97
CA PRO A 294 1.49 12.51 -5.65
C PRO A 294 1.35 11.75 -6.98
N LEU A 295 0.31 10.92 -7.12
CA LEU A 295 -0.02 10.23 -8.36
C LEU A 295 -0.81 11.10 -9.34
N GLU A 296 -1.20 12.33 -8.96
CA GLU A 296 -2.03 13.22 -9.79
C GLU A 296 -3.33 12.57 -10.27
N GLN A 297 -3.92 11.73 -9.42
CA GLN A 297 -5.17 11.04 -9.72
C GLN A 297 -6.28 12.02 -10.11
N LYS A 298 -7.14 11.59 -11.03
CA LYS A 298 -8.39 12.28 -11.44
C LYS A 298 -9.49 12.20 -10.37
N ILE A 299 -9.18 12.75 -9.19
CA ILE A 299 -10.02 12.69 -7.98
C ILE A 299 -11.37 13.35 -8.19
N SER A 300 -11.37 14.47 -8.91
CA SER A 300 -12.59 15.26 -9.07
C SER A 300 -13.59 14.56 -9.99
N GLU A 301 -13.08 13.92 -11.04
CA GLU A 301 -13.81 13.10 -12.00
C GLU A 301 -14.32 11.81 -11.34
N MET A 302 -13.46 11.08 -10.62
CA MET A 302 -13.87 9.83 -9.95
C MET A 302 -14.94 10.11 -8.88
N ASN A 303 -14.84 11.22 -8.13
CA ASN A 303 -15.84 11.58 -7.13
C ASN A 303 -17.19 11.95 -7.76
N LEU A 304 -17.18 12.67 -8.89
CA LEU A 304 -18.40 13.00 -9.64
C LEU A 304 -19.10 11.74 -10.11
N VAL A 305 -18.37 10.83 -10.74
CA VAL A 305 -18.91 9.57 -11.26
C VAL A 305 -19.41 8.67 -10.12
N LYS A 306 -18.69 8.64 -8.99
CA LYS A 306 -19.11 7.92 -7.78
C LYS A 306 -20.40 8.49 -7.20
N SER A 307 -20.54 9.81 -7.14
CA SER A 307 -21.77 10.47 -6.65
C SER A 307 -23.01 10.16 -7.51
N LYS A 308 -22.82 9.62 -8.71
CA LYS A 308 -23.91 9.18 -9.61
C LYS A 308 -24.16 7.67 -9.58
N GLY A 309 -23.46 6.91 -8.73
CA GLY A 309 -23.68 5.47 -8.57
C GLY A 309 -22.88 4.54 -9.49
N TYR A 310 -22.02 5.06 -10.36
CA TYR A 310 -21.25 4.25 -11.33
C TYR A 310 -19.92 3.78 -10.72
N SER A 311 -19.94 2.66 -10.00
CA SER A 311 -18.77 2.20 -9.25
C SER A 311 -17.66 1.61 -10.13
N ILE A 312 -17.99 0.90 -11.22
CA ILE A 312 -16.99 0.36 -12.16
C ILE A 312 -16.35 1.51 -12.95
N ALA A 313 -17.15 2.46 -13.45
CA ALA A 313 -16.65 3.68 -14.09
C ALA A 313 -15.67 4.44 -13.17
N SER A 314 -16.05 4.63 -11.90
CA SER A 314 -15.23 5.33 -10.92
C SER A 314 -13.90 4.63 -10.70
N LEU A 315 -13.90 3.29 -10.61
CA LEU A 315 -12.68 2.49 -10.50
C LEU A 315 -11.80 2.63 -11.74
N ALA A 316 -12.38 2.56 -12.94
CA ALA A 316 -11.64 2.74 -14.19
C ALA A 316 -10.96 4.11 -14.27
N ILE A 317 -11.58 5.18 -13.74
CA ILE A 317 -10.98 6.51 -13.64
C ILE A 317 -9.81 6.53 -12.64
N VAL A 318 -9.98 5.95 -11.44
CA VAL A 318 -8.89 5.81 -10.43
C VAL A 318 -7.66 5.15 -11.06
N MET A 319 -7.90 4.09 -11.84
CA MET A 319 -6.86 3.23 -12.43
C MET A 319 -6.11 3.84 -13.61
N ILE A 320 -6.53 5.01 -14.12
CA ILE A 320 -5.75 5.76 -15.12
C ILE A 320 -4.39 6.11 -14.52
N ASP A 321 -4.38 6.60 -13.28
CA ASP A 321 -3.18 7.07 -12.59
C ASP A 321 -2.69 6.10 -11.51
N ASN A 322 -3.57 5.25 -10.98
CA ASN A 322 -3.28 4.32 -9.91
C ASN A 322 -3.89 2.93 -10.16
N PRO A 323 -3.34 2.13 -11.08
CA PRO A 323 -3.85 0.80 -11.39
C PRO A 323 -3.79 -0.16 -10.19
N LEU A 324 -2.93 0.11 -9.20
CA LEU A 324 -2.80 -0.66 -7.97
C LEU A 324 -3.40 0.08 -6.75
N CYS A 325 -4.57 0.73 -6.94
CA CYS A 325 -5.27 1.48 -5.89
C CYS A 325 -5.64 0.67 -4.63
N ALA A 326 -5.58 -0.66 -4.71
CA ALA A 326 -5.58 -1.54 -3.54
C ALA A 326 -4.50 -1.18 -2.50
N ALA A 327 -3.37 -0.57 -2.91
CA ALA A 327 -2.31 -0.13 -2.00
C ALA A 327 -2.58 1.23 -1.31
N THR A 328 -3.58 1.98 -1.75
CA THR A 328 -3.85 3.35 -1.29
C THR A 328 -5.22 3.44 -0.60
N GLY A 329 -5.67 4.66 -0.33
CA GLY A 329 -6.99 4.91 0.25
C GLY A 329 -7.00 5.01 1.77
N TYR A 330 -8.15 4.69 2.35
CA TYR A 330 -8.51 4.98 3.73
C TYR A 330 -7.46 4.44 4.71
N ARG A 331 -7.04 5.32 5.63
CA ARG A 331 -6.01 5.04 6.65
C ARG A 331 -4.60 4.85 6.08
N ILE A 332 -4.33 5.07 4.80
CA ILE A 332 -2.95 5.09 4.26
C ILE A 332 -2.58 6.45 3.70
N CYS A 333 -3.44 7.03 2.88
CA CYS A 333 -3.16 8.27 2.16
C CYS A 333 -3.86 9.47 2.80
N ASN A 334 -3.27 10.66 2.67
CA ASN A 334 -3.85 11.91 3.17
C ASN A 334 -3.44 13.16 2.37
N ASP A 335 -2.43 13.11 1.48
CA ASP A 335 -1.93 14.29 0.74
C ASP A 335 -3.04 15.02 -0.05
N CYS A 336 -3.95 14.26 -0.68
CA CYS A 336 -5.08 14.79 -1.43
C CYS A 336 -6.11 15.51 -0.54
N THR A 337 -6.42 14.94 0.63
CA THR A 337 -7.32 15.54 1.64
C THR A 337 -6.71 16.81 2.21
N ASN A 338 -5.41 16.80 2.54
CA ASN A 338 -4.70 17.97 3.06
C ASN A 338 -4.66 19.13 2.06
N SER A 339 -4.69 18.84 0.75
CA SER A 339 -4.64 19.85 -0.31
C SER A 339 -6.03 20.27 -0.83
N CYS A 340 -7.11 19.75 -0.22
CA CYS A 340 -8.47 20.16 -0.54
C CYS A 340 -8.68 21.65 -0.22
N ILE A 341 -9.37 22.39 -1.08
CA ILE A 341 -9.67 23.81 -0.87
C ILE A 341 -10.41 24.11 0.44
N TYR A 342 -11.07 23.12 1.03
CA TYR A 342 -11.80 23.30 2.28
C TYR A 342 -10.89 23.39 3.51
N GLN A 343 -9.68 22.83 3.45
CA GLN A 343 -8.77 22.74 4.60
C GLN A 343 -8.53 24.09 5.30
N GLU A 344 -8.61 25.21 4.58
CA GLU A 344 -8.40 26.54 5.17
C GLU A 344 -9.55 27.03 6.05
N LYS A 345 -10.75 26.45 5.91
CA LYS A 345 -11.97 26.96 6.54
C LYS A 345 -12.74 25.90 7.33
N GLN A 346 -12.67 24.64 6.92
CA GLN A 346 -13.47 23.54 7.46
C GLN A 346 -12.88 22.17 7.11
N GLU A 347 -13.51 21.11 7.63
CA GLU A 347 -13.09 19.73 7.36
C GLU A 347 -13.00 19.46 5.84
N PRO A 348 -11.86 18.97 5.35
CA PRO A 348 -11.69 18.65 3.93
C PRO A 348 -12.44 17.39 3.51
N VAL A 349 -12.64 17.22 2.20
CA VAL A 349 -13.17 15.97 1.64
C VAL A 349 -12.21 14.82 1.95
N ASP A 350 -12.71 13.76 2.57
CA ASP A 350 -11.96 12.52 2.83
C ASP A 350 -11.93 11.67 1.54
N VAL A 351 -11.09 12.08 0.59
CA VAL A 351 -10.87 11.39 -0.69
C VAL A 351 -10.45 9.92 -0.51
N PRO A 352 -9.54 9.57 0.43
CA PRO A 352 -9.16 8.18 0.69
C PRO A 352 -10.34 7.27 1.05
N VAL A 353 -11.34 7.77 1.78
CA VAL A 353 -12.59 7.04 2.06
C VAL A 353 -13.35 6.73 0.77
N ILE A 354 -13.46 7.70 -0.15
CA ILE A 354 -14.14 7.52 -1.44
C ILE A 354 -13.41 6.48 -2.29
N GLU A 355 -12.08 6.58 -2.41
CA GLU A 355 -11.25 5.65 -3.18
C GLU A 355 -11.40 4.21 -2.67
N THR A 356 -11.26 3.99 -1.36
CA THR A 356 -11.45 2.65 -0.77
C THR A 356 -12.88 2.15 -0.98
N LYS A 357 -13.89 3.02 -0.89
CA LYS A 357 -15.28 2.59 -1.09
C LYS A 357 -15.55 2.17 -2.55
N ILE A 358 -14.98 2.89 -3.52
CA ILE A 358 -15.06 2.52 -4.94
C ILE A 358 -14.48 1.11 -5.16
N LEU A 359 -13.28 0.84 -4.62
CA LEU A 359 -12.65 -0.47 -4.73
C LEU A 359 -13.48 -1.56 -4.04
N ASP A 360 -13.93 -1.31 -2.80
CA ASP A 360 -14.73 -2.27 -2.03
C ASP A 360 -16.07 -2.60 -2.70
N ASP A 361 -16.72 -1.61 -3.33
CA ASP A 361 -17.95 -1.84 -4.08
C ASP A 361 -17.74 -2.78 -5.26
N VAL A 362 -16.67 -2.58 -6.04
CA VAL A 362 -16.35 -3.45 -7.17
C VAL A 362 -15.92 -4.84 -6.70
N LEU A 363 -15.05 -4.94 -5.69
CA LEU A 363 -14.62 -6.25 -5.15
C LEU A 363 -15.76 -7.06 -4.51
N SER A 364 -16.86 -6.39 -4.13
CA SER A 364 -18.05 -7.06 -3.57
C SER A 364 -19.01 -7.58 -4.64
N LEU A 365 -18.80 -7.26 -5.92
CA LEU A 365 -19.58 -7.80 -7.03
C LEU A 365 -19.13 -9.23 -7.37
N THR A 366 -20.01 -10.01 -7.99
CA THR A 366 -19.62 -11.25 -8.66
C THR A 366 -18.56 -10.95 -9.72
N PHE A 367 -17.47 -11.71 -9.71
CA PHE A 367 -16.26 -11.48 -10.52
C PHE A 367 -15.59 -10.12 -10.29
N GLY A 368 -15.84 -9.46 -9.15
CA GLY A 368 -15.28 -8.15 -8.82
C GLY A 368 -13.75 -8.07 -8.92
N PHE A 369 -13.06 -9.10 -8.45
CA PHE A 369 -11.61 -9.22 -8.62
C PHE A 369 -11.21 -9.32 -10.10
N GLU A 370 -11.93 -10.09 -10.91
CA GLU A 370 -11.63 -10.27 -12.33
C GLU A 370 -11.89 -8.99 -13.14
N ILE A 371 -12.90 -8.20 -12.76
CA ILE A 371 -13.14 -6.85 -13.31
C ILE A 371 -11.95 -5.93 -12.98
N TYR A 372 -11.51 -5.90 -11.73
CA TYR A 372 -10.35 -5.11 -11.34
C TYR A 372 -9.07 -5.59 -12.07
N SER A 373 -8.90 -6.90 -12.18
CA SER A 373 -7.77 -7.52 -12.87
C SER A 373 -7.75 -7.22 -14.36
N LEU A 374 -8.93 -7.23 -15.00
CA LEU A 374 -9.10 -6.82 -16.39
C LEU A 374 -8.71 -5.35 -16.56
N LEU A 375 -9.25 -4.45 -15.75
CA LEU A 375 -8.96 -3.00 -15.82
C LEU A 375 -7.48 -2.68 -15.61
N SER A 376 -6.75 -3.53 -14.88
CA SER A 376 -5.31 -3.35 -14.67
C SER A 376 -4.47 -3.59 -15.94
N ARG A 377 -5.01 -4.34 -16.90
CA ARG A 377 -4.36 -4.66 -18.18
C ARG A 377 -4.99 -3.93 -19.36
N TRP A 378 -6.32 -3.78 -19.34
CA TRP A 378 -7.11 -3.11 -20.36
C TRP A 378 -7.98 -2.04 -19.71
N ASN A 379 -7.61 -0.77 -19.92
CA ASN A 379 -8.42 0.36 -19.48
C ASN A 379 -8.54 1.36 -20.64
N PRO A 380 -9.68 1.41 -21.34
CA PRO A 380 -9.83 2.26 -22.51
C PRO A 380 -9.84 3.76 -22.18
N LEU A 381 -10.01 4.13 -20.90
CA LEU A 381 -9.91 5.51 -20.43
C LEU A 381 -8.44 5.97 -20.27
N ASN A 382 -7.49 5.03 -20.22
CA ASN A 382 -6.06 5.35 -20.30
C ASN A 382 -5.66 5.48 -21.78
N PHE A 383 -5.79 6.68 -22.33
CA PHE A 383 -5.50 6.93 -23.75
C PHE A 383 -4.03 6.71 -24.13
N GLN A 384 -3.10 6.81 -23.17
CA GLN A 384 -1.67 6.58 -23.41
C GLN A 384 -1.32 5.11 -23.53
N ARG A 385 -1.95 4.26 -22.71
CA ARG A 385 -1.72 2.81 -22.71
C ARG A 385 -3.03 2.07 -22.40
N PRO A 386 -3.95 1.97 -23.38
CA PRO A 386 -5.22 1.29 -23.16
C PRO A 386 -5.08 -0.23 -23.14
N LEU A 387 -4.00 -0.75 -23.72
CA LEU A 387 -3.66 -2.17 -23.85
C LEU A 387 -2.19 -2.39 -23.44
N PRO A 388 -1.82 -3.60 -23.00
CA PRO A 388 -0.42 -3.94 -22.79
C PRO A 388 0.33 -3.92 -24.13
N LYS A 389 1.60 -3.49 -24.12
CA LYS A 389 2.47 -3.50 -25.29
C LYS A 389 2.89 -4.92 -25.68
N GLU A 390 3.49 -5.05 -26.86
CA GLU A 390 4.06 -6.31 -27.34
C GLU A 390 5.27 -6.72 -26.53
N ASN A 391 5.55 -8.03 -26.52
CA ASN A 391 6.67 -8.58 -25.78
C ASN A 391 7.99 -8.04 -26.36
N THR A 392 8.79 -7.44 -25.49
CA THR A 392 10.10 -6.86 -25.82
C THR A 392 11.25 -7.85 -25.66
N SER A 393 11.01 -8.99 -25.01
CA SER A 393 12.00 -9.98 -24.58
C SER A 393 13.09 -9.45 -23.63
N LYS A 394 12.95 -8.20 -23.14
CA LYS A 394 13.89 -7.62 -22.16
C LYS A 394 13.59 -8.15 -20.77
N ASN A 395 14.63 -8.51 -20.03
CA ASN A 395 14.55 -9.10 -18.69
C ASN A 395 14.94 -8.06 -17.63
N ILE A 396 14.06 -7.84 -16.67
CA ILE A 396 14.24 -6.80 -15.64
C ILE A 396 14.23 -7.44 -14.26
N LEU A 397 15.23 -7.10 -13.45
CA LEU A 397 15.30 -7.47 -12.04
C LEU A 397 14.75 -6.33 -11.18
N VAL A 398 13.66 -6.56 -10.46
CA VAL A 398 13.13 -5.61 -9.47
C VAL A 398 13.54 -6.04 -8.06
N VAL A 399 14.22 -5.18 -7.33
CA VAL A 399 14.79 -5.49 -6.01
C VAL A 399 14.02 -4.78 -4.91
N GLY A 400 13.30 -5.55 -4.09
CA GLY A 400 12.41 -5.07 -3.04
C GLY A 400 10.96 -5.01 -3.52
N LEU A 401 10.05 -5.59 -2.73
CA LEU A 401 8.64 -5.78 -3.08
C LEU A 401 7.69 -4.97 -2.20
N GLY A 402 8.16 -3.78 -1.82
CA GLY A 402 7.32 -2.71 -1.30
C GLY A 402 6.52 -1.99 -2.39
N PRO A 403 5.85 -0.86 -2.05
CA PRO A 403 5.00 -0.13 -2.97
C PRO A 403 5.66 0.29 -4.29
N ALA A 404 6.91 0.75 -4.24
CA ALA A 404 7.65 1.06 -5.46
C ALA A 404 7.90 -0.21 -6.31
N GLY A 405 8.32 -1.32 -5.70
CA GLY A 405 8.67 -2.54 -6.42
C GLY A 405 7.47 -3.18 -7.12
N PHE A 406 6.36 -3.39 -6.41
CA PHE A 406 5.18 -4.01 -7.02
C PHE A 406 4.51 -3.10 -8.06
N SER A 407 4.54 -1.77 -7.87
CA SER A 407 4.04 -0.84 -8.87
C SER A 407 4.91 -0.84 -10.12
N LEU A 408 6.23 -0.88 -9.95
CA LEU A 408 7.15 -0.91 -11.08
C LEU A 408 6.98 -2.20 -11.90
N ALA A 409 6.88 -3.34 -11.22
CA ALA A 409 6.58 -4.62 -11.87
C ALA A 409 5.32 -4.52 -12.72
N HIS A 410 4.22 -3.99 -12.18
CA HIS A 410 2.98 -3.80 -12.93
C HIS A 410 3.16 -2.96 -14.20
N HIS A 411 3.87 -1.83 -14.11
CA HIS A 411 4.07 -0.95 -15.26
C HIS A 411 4.96 -1.58 -16.33
N LEU A 412 6.03 -2.27 -15.94
CA LEU A 412 6.96 -2.92 -16.87
C LEU A 412 6.35 -4.16 -17.53
N LEU A 413 5.54 -4.93 -16.83
CA LEU A 413 4.77 -6.04 -17.40
C LEU A 413 3.81 -5.55 -18.49
N ASN A 414 3.11 -4.44 -18.24
CA ASN A 414 2.24 -3.82 -19.24
C ASN A 414 3.01 -3.16 -20.41
N ASP A 415 4.30 -2.89 -20.24
CA ASP A 415 5.19 -2.47 -21.33
C ASP A 415 5.80 -3.66 -22.10
N GLY A 416 5.43 -4.89 -21.75
CA GLY A 416 5.83 -6.10 -22.47
C GLY A 416 7.21 -6.63 -22.05
N HIS A 417 7.71 -6.25 -20.90
CA HIS A 417 8.98 -6.78 -20.35
C HIS A 417 8.76 -8.04 -19.51
N ASN A 418 9.79 -8.86 -19.41
CA ASN A 418 9.88 -9.94 -18.43
C ASN A 418 10.37 -9.37 -17.11
N VAL A 419 9.66 -9.64 -16.02
CA VAL A 419 9.99 -9.09 -14.70
C VAL A 419 10.21 -10.21 -13.70
N ILE A 420 11.40 -10.24 -13.11
CA ILE A 420 11.68 -11.08 -11.94
C ILE A 420 11.91 -10.15 -10.76
N ALA A 421 11.15 -10.35 -9.70
CA ALA A 421 11.29 -9.58 -8.48
C ALA A 421 11.90 -10.40 -7.35
N ILE A 422 12.76 -9.77 -6.56
CA ILE A 422 13.38 -10.38 -5.39
C ILE A 422 13.12 -9.53 -4.15
N ASP A 423 13.01 -10.17 -2.99
CA ASP A 423 13.03 -9.48 -1.69
C ASP A 423 13.97 -10.21 -0.73
N GLY A 424 14.65 -9.45 0.13
CA GLY A 424 15.49 -10.03 1.17
C GLY A 424 14.68 -10.73 2.26
N LEU A 425 13.41 -10.37 2.44
CA LEU A 425 12.52 -11.03 3.37
C LEU A 425 11.88 -12.28 2.75
N LYS A 426 11.47 -13.22 3.61
CA LYS A 426 10.69 -14.39 3.18
C LYS A 426 9.39 -13.93 2.53
N ILE A 427 9.06 -14.48 1.36
CA ILE A 427 7.77 -14.33 0.69
C ILE A 427 7.11 -15.70 0.68
N GLU A 428 6.00 -15.84 1.39
CA GLU A 428 5.25 -17.10 1.44
C GLU A 428 4.70 -17.44 0.05
N PRO A 429 4.70 -18.70 -0.41
CA PRO A 429 3.98 -19.11 -1.61
C PRO A 429 2.49 -18.72 -1.54
N LEU A 430 1.89 -18.39 -2.68
CA LEU A 430 0.46 -18.10 -2.75
C LEU A 430 -0.30 -19.43 -2.74
N MET A 431 -1.20 -19.63 -1.77
CA MET A 431 -1.93 -20.90 -1.62
C MET A 431 -3.11 -21.06 -2.58
N ASP A 432 -3.70 -19.95 -3.05
CA ASP A 432 -4.84 -20.04 -3.96
C ASP A 432 -4.35 -20.53 -5.33
N SER A 433 -4.99 -21.57 -5.88
CA SER A 433 -4.79 -21.89 -7.29
C SER A 433 -5.11 -20.64 -8.12
N PHE A 434 -4.38 -20.40 -9.21
CA PHE A 434 -4.62 -19.29 -10.15
C PHE A 434 -5.95 -19.44 -10.94
N GLU A 435 -6.94 -20.08 -10.32
CA GLU A 435 -8.30 -20.28 -10.78
C GLU A 435 -9.11 -18.99 -10.74
N LEU A 436 -10.24 -19.03 -11.44
CA LEU A 436 -11.18 -17.93 -11.52
C LEU A 436 -11.74 -17.55 -10.14
N ILE A 437 -11.64 -16.27 -9.76
CA ILE A 437 -12.21 -15.78 -8.50
C ILE A 437 -13.59 -15.21 -8.75
N LYS A 438 -14.62 -15.98 -8.38
CA LYS A 438 -16.01 -15.52 -8.45
C LYS A 438 -16.32 -14.51 -7.35
N ASP A 439 -16.03 -14.85 -6.10
CA ASP A 439 -16.33 -13.99 -4.94
C ASP A 439 -15.06 -13.73 -4.14
N PHE A 440 -14.63 -12.46 -4.06
CA PHE A 440 -13.44 -12.12 -3.30
C PHE A 440 -13.73 -12.11 -1.79
N LYS A 441 -13.10 -13.02 -1.04
CA LYS A 441 -13.29 -13.16 0.40
C LYS A 441 -12.17 -12.47 1.18
N HIS A 442 -12.57 -11.65 2.13
CA HIS A 442 -11.66 -11.03 3.09
C HIS A 442 -11.35 -12.00 4.24
N GLU A 443 -10.07 -12.18 4.53
CA GLU A 443 -9.61 -12.94 5.69
C GLU A 443 -9.49 -12.03 6.91
N LYS A 444 -9.72 -12.60 8.09
CA LYS A 444 -9.43 -11.92 9.36
C LYS A 444 -7.93 -11.71 9.50
N LEU A 445 -7.49 -10.48 9.80
CA LEU A 445 -6.07 -10.15 9.90
C LEU A 445 -5.35 -10.97 10.98
N SER A 446 -6.03 -11.31 12.08
CA SER A 446 -5.48 -12.19 13.13
C SER A 446 -5.21 -13.63 12.69
N LYS A 447 -5.82 -14.08 11.59
CA LYS A 447 -5.70 -15.47 11.07
C LYS A 447 -4.93 -15.55 9.76
N ARG A 448 -4.81 -14.44 9.03
CA ARG A 448 -4.08 -14.34 7.76
C ARG A 448 -2.61 -14.72 7.96
N SER A 449 -2.05 -15.49 7.03
CA SER A 449 -0.59 -15.69 6.95
C SER A 449 0.10 -14.46 6.40
N ALA A 450 1.18 -14.04 7.07
CA ALA A 450 1.94 -12.87 6.65
C ALA A 450 2.67 -13.24 5.34
N GLY A 451 2.24 -12.64 4.23
CA GLY A 451 2.70 -13.03 2.90
C GLY A 451 4.15 -12.62 2.60
N GLY A 452 4.71 -11.71 3.41
CA GLY A 452 6.03 -11.11 3.17
C GLY A 452 6.10 -10.10 2.02
N PHE A 453 5.05 -10.07 1.18
CA PHE A 453 4.88 -9.16 0.06
C PHE A 453 4.24 -7.84 0.50
N GLY A 454 4.76 -6.70 0.04
CA GLY A 454 4.23 -5.36 0.33
C GLY A 454 5.17 -4.45 1.11
N GLY A 455 6.33 -4.95 1.56
CA GLY A 455 7.29 -4.17 2.33
C GLY A 455 6.66 -3.59 3.61
N VAL A 456 6.89 -2.30 3.87
CA VAL A 456 6.31 -1.59 5.03
C VAL A 456 4.77 -1.70 5.09
N ALA A 457 4.07 -1.89 3.97
CA ALA A 457 2.62 -2.10 3.99
C ALA A 457 2.21 -3.43 4.66
N GLU A 458 3.07 -4.45 4.60
CA GLU A 458 2.83 -5.76 5.23
C GLU A 458 3.30 -5.79 6.69
N TYR A 459 4.52 -5.30 6.95
CA TYR A 459 5.18 -5.49 8.25
C TYR A 459 5.29 -4.23 9.11
N GLY A 460 5.02 -3.05 8.55
CA GLY A 460 5.10 -1.77 9.27
C GLY A 460 3.71 -1.19 9.58
N ILE A 461 2.84 -1.09 8.58
CA ILE A 461 1.45 -0.66 8.76
C ILE A 461 0.67 -1.74 9.50
N THR A 462 -0.04 -1.34 10.54
CA THR A 462 -0.68 -2.21 11.53
C THR A 462 -2.11 -2.58 11.14
N SER A 463 -2.87 -3.13 12.08
CA SER A 463 -4.29 -3.49 11.91
C SER A 463 -5.23 -2.32 11.61
N ARG A 464 -4.73 -1.09 11.49
CA ARG A 464 -5.50 0.08 11.05
C ARG A 464 -5.78 0.12 9.55
N TRP A 465 -5.15 -0.76 8.76
CA TRP A 465 -5.37 -0.90 7.33
C TRP A 465 -5.58 -2.37 6.94
N ASN A 466 -6.40 -2.61 5.91
CA ASN A 466 -6.81 -3.93 5.49
C ASN A 466 -5.75 -4.60 4.59
N LYS A 467 -4.91 -5.43 5.19
CA LYS A 467 -3.82 -6.15 4.47
C LYS A 467 -4.29 -7.19 3.46
N ASN A 468 -5.60 -7.49 3.38
CA ASN A 468 -6.14 -8.33 2.30
C ASN A 468 -5.88 -7.71 0.92
N TYR A 469 -5.75 -6.39 0.82
CA TYR A 469 -5.44 -5.73 -0.44
C TYR A 469 -4.05 -6.10 -1.00
N LEU A 470 -3.10 -6.49 -0.15
CA LEU A 470 -1.81 -7.00 -0.63
C LEU A 470 -1.97 -8.34 -1.37
N LYS A 471 -2.93 -9.18 -0.95
CA LYS A 471 -3.28 -10.41 -1.67
C LYS A 471 -3.86 -10.11 -3.05
N VAL A 472 -4.69 -9.07 -3.15
CA VAL A 472 -5.23 -8.59 -4.44
C VAL A 472 -4.09 -8.22 -5.39
N ILE A 473 -3.17 -7.35 -4.96
CA ILE A 473 -2.04 -6.91 -5.80
C ILE A 473 -1.17 -8.10 -6.21
N ARG A 474 -0.92 -9.01 -5.27
CA ARG A 474 -0.13 -10.21 -5.53
C ARG A 474 -0.75 -11.09 -6.62
N LEU A 475 -2.07 -11.30 -6.56
CA LEU A 475 -2.82 -12.00 -7.62
C LEU A 475 -2.80 -11.23 -8.95
N LEU A 476 -2.85 -9.89 -8.93
CA LEU A 476 -2.74 -9.07 -10.14
C LEU A 476 -1.39 -9.28 -10.85
N LEU A 477 -0.30 -9.46 -10.11
CA LEU A 477 1.04 -9.63 -10.67
C LEU A 477 1.35 -11.09 -11.02
N GLU A 478 1.17 -12.02 -10.09
CA GLU A 478 1.58 -13.43 -10.26
C GLU A 478 0.74 -14.22 -11.27
N ARG A 479 -0.41 -13.68 -11.70
CA ARG A 479 -1.17 -14.23 -12.84
C ARG A 479 -0.56 -13.90 -14.21
N HIS A 480 0.47 -13.05 -14.27
CA HIS A 480 1.22 -12.83 -15.50
C HIS A 480 2.26 -13.94 -15.69
N LYS A 481 2.25 -14.59 -16.86
CA LYS A 481 3.27 -15.59 -17.23
C LYS A 481 4.68 -15.02 -17.21
N ASN A 482 4.80 -13.71 -17.46
CA ASN A 482 6.07 -13.01 -17.58
C ASN A 482 6.56 -12.43 -16.25
N PHE A 483 5.99 -12.86 -15.12
CA PHE A 483 6.34 -12.40 -13.78
C PHE A 483 6.74 -13.57 -12.88
N ALA A 484 7.81 -13.40 -12.12
CA ALA A 484 8.18 -14.32 -11.04
C ALA A 484 8.71 -13.54 -9.84
N ILE A 485 8.56 -14.12 -8.66
CA ILE A 485 8.87 -13.49 -7.39
C ILE A 485 9.60 -14.47 -6.48
N TYR A 486 10.68 -14.01 -5.84
CA TYR A 486 11.49 -14.83 -4.94
C TYR A 486 11.82 -14.07 -3.66
N GLY A 487 11.44 -14.62 -2.51
CA GLY A 487 11.80 -14.09 -1.20
C GLY A 487 13.08 -14.71 -0.66
N GLY A 488 13.68 -14.07 0.35
CA GLY A 488 14.91 -14.53 0.98
C GLY A 488 16.16 -14.32 0.12
N ILE A 489 16.10 -13.46 -0.90
CA ILE A 489 17.21 -13.20 -1.81
C ILE A 489 17.72 -11.79 -1.56
N ARG A 490 18.91 -11.70 -0.98
CA ARG A 490 19.54 -10.41 -0.67
C ARG A 490 20.35 -9.93 -1.87
N PHE A 491 19.96 -8.81 -2.46
CA PHE A 491 20.77 -8.13 -3.46
C PHE A 491 22.00 -7.47 -2.79
N GLY A 492 23.17 -7.60 -3.42
CA GLY A 492 24.47 -7.25 -2.84
C GLY A 492 25.14 -8.36 -2.03
N GLY A 493 24.40 -9.43 -1.67
CA GLY A 493 24.91 -10.60 -0.96
C GLY A 493 24.67 -11.90 -1.72
N THR A 494 23.43 -12.38 -1.72
CA THR A 494 23.02 -13.58 -2.48
C THR A 494 23.25 -13.38 -3.98
N VAL A 495 22.87 -12.21 -4.51
CA VAL A 495 23.01 -11.85 -5.93
C VAL A 495 23.70 -10.50 -6.02
N THR A 496 24.82 -10.43 -6.73
CA THR A 496 25.54 -9.16 -6.98
C THR A 496 25.09 -8.49 -8.29
N VAL A 497 25.53 -7.26 -8.53
CA VAL A 497 25.31 -6.54 -9.80
C VAL A 497 25.86 -7.35 -10.98
N ASP A 498 27.09 -7.85 -10.84
CA ASP A 498 27.76 -8.62 -11.89
C ASP A 498 27.05 -9.96 -12.15
N ASP A 499 26.55 -10.63 -11.10
CA ASP A 499 25.75 -11.85 -11.24
C ASP A 499 24.46 -11.58 -12.01
N ALA A 500 23.70 -10.55 -11.62
CA ALA A 500 22.42 -10.24 -12.26
C ALA A 500 22.61 -9.99 -13.76
N PHE A 501 23.57 -9.16 -14.14
CA PHE A 501 23.85 -8.92 -15.55
C PHE A 501 24.38 -10.16 -16.29
N SER A 502 25.15 -11.02 -15.62
CA SER A 502 25.64 -12.29 -16.21
C SER A 502 24.52 -13.33 -16.37
N LEU A 503 23.48 -13.26 -15.54
CA LEU A 503 22.32 -14.14 -15.62
C LEU A 503 21.42 -13.82 -16.83
N GLY A 504 21.51 -12.60 -17.37
CA GLY A 504 20.77 -12.15 -18.55
C GLY A 504 19.75 -11.05 -18.28
N PHE A 505 19.86 -10.33 -17.15
CA PHE A 505 19.06 -9.13 -16.90
C PHE A 505 19.61 -7.94 -17.72
N ASP A 506 18.72 -7.18 -18.37
CA ASP A 506 19.05 -5.97 -19.11
C ASP A 506 19.03 -4.73 -18.21
N HIS A 507 18.22 -4.76 -17.15
CA HIS A 507 18.03 -3.65 -16.21
C HIS A 507 17.81 -4.16 -14.78
N ILE A 508 18.30 -3.38 -13.81
CA ILE A 508 18.07 -3.62 -12.38
C ILE A 508 17.37 -2.38 -11.79
N ALA A 509 16.27 -2.59 -11.08
CA ALA A 509 15.54 -1.51 -10.43
C ALA A 509 15.52 -1.70 -8.91
N LEU A 510 16.08 -0.74 -8.17
CA LEU A 510 16.21 -0.78 -6.73
C LEU A 510 15.01 -0.12 -6.05
N ALA A 511 14.28 -0.88 -5.26
CA ALA A 511 13.12 -0.46 -4.46
C ALA A 511 13.26 -0.92 -2.99
N LEU A 512 14.45 -0.69 -2.42
CA LEU A 512 14.90 -1.24 -1.12
C LEU A 512 14.29 -0.56 0.12
N GLY A 513 13.57 0.56 -0.06
CA GLY A 513 12.90 1.27 1.02
C GLY A 513 13.85 1.97 2.01
N SER A 514 13.32 2.30 3.20
CA SER A 514 14.03 2.94 4.31
C SER A 514 14.18 2.02 5.52
N GLY A 515 15.02 1.00 5.39
CA GLY A 515 15.17 -0.07 6.39
C GLY A 515 16.14 0.22 7.54
N LYS A 516 17.00 1.25 7.46
CA LYS A 516 18.05 1.52 8.46
C LYS A 516 17.47 2.35 9.63
N PRO A 517 17.32 1.80 10.83
CA PRO A 517 16.69 2.52 11.93
C PRO A 517 17.67 3.52 12.56
N ARG A 518 17.19 4.70 12.95
CA ARG A 518 18.03 5.73 13.59
C ARG A 518 18.26 5.40 15.06
N MET A 519 19.52 5.17 15.44
CA MET A 519 19.92 4.98 16.83
C MET A 519 19.95 6.30 17.59
N ILE A 520 19.51 6.29 18.84
CA ILE A 520 19.64 7.42 19.77
C ILE A 520 20.86 7.23 20.66
N LYS A 521 21.53 8.33 21.02
CA LYS A 521 22.70 8.31 21.90
C LYS A 521 22.24 8.34 23.36
N VAL A 522 21.92 7.16 23.90
CA VAL A 522 21.47 6.98 25.30
C VAL A 522 22.31 5.88 25.94
N LYS A 523 22.68 6.06 27.22
CA LYS A 523 23.43 5.02 27.94
C LYS A 523 22.57 3.76 28.09
N ASN A 524 23.18 2.59 27.85
CA ASN A 524 22.53 1.27 27.87
C ASN A 524 21.45 1.06 26.79
N VAL A 525 21.57 1.70 25.62
CA VAL A 525 20.62 1.54 24.50
C VAL A 525 20.53 0.10 23.94
N LEU A 526 21.53 -0.74 24.21
CA LEU A 526 21.57 -2.15 23.82
C LEU A 526 21.21 -3.11 24.97
N ALA A 527 20.70 -2.59 26.09
CA ALA A 527 20.27 -3.43 27.22
C ALA A 527 19.11 -4.35 26.84
N ARG A 528 18.96 -5.46 27.58
CA ARG A 528 17.85 -6.39 27.38
C ARG A 528 16.53 -5.67 27.69
N GLY A 529 15.49 -5.95 26.91
CA GLY A 529 14.22 -5.22 26.97
C GLY A 529 14.19 -3.94 26.12
N VAL A 530 15.30 -3.51 25.52
CA VAL A 530 15.33 -2.39 24.56
C VAL A 530 15.33 -2.94 23.13
N ARG A 531 14.50 -2.37 22.26
CA ARG A 531 14.41 -2.78 20.85
C ARG A 531 14.09 -1.61 19.93
N MET A 532 14.54 -1.67 18.68
CA MET A 532 14.06 -0.74 17.65
C MET A 532 12.59 -1.03 17.33
N ALA A 533 11.78 0.02 17.21
CA ALA A 533 10.36 -0.10 16.93
C ALA A 533 10.07 -0.79 15.58
N SER A 534 10.88 -0.51 14.56
CA SER A 534 10.79 -1.17 13.26
C SER A 534 11.05 -2.67 13.36
N ASP A 535 12.06 -3.10 14.14
CA ASP A 535 12.36 -4.52 14.36
C ASP A 535 11.23 -5.23 15.12
N PHE A 536 10.65 -4.57 16.15
CA PHE A 536 9.51 -5.10 16.87
C PHE A 536 8.31 -5.35 15.93
N LEU A 537 7.90 -4.34 15.17
CA LEU A 537 6.76 -4.44 14.24
C LEU A 537 7.01 -5.51 13.16
N MET A 538 8.21 -5.51 12.57
CA MET A 538 8.60 -6.49 11.56
C MET A 538 8.55 -7.92 12.10
N SER A 539 9.17 -8.14 13.26
CA SER A 539 9.21 -9.45 13.89
C SER A 539 7.81 -9.90 14.29
N LEU A 540 6.98 -9.02 14.85
CA LEU A 540 5.63 -9.34 15.32
C LEU A 540 4.75 -9.86 14.19
N GLN A 541 4.84 -9.21 13.02
CA GLN A 541 4.05 -9.53 11.84
C GLN A 541 4.62 -10.74 11.07
N LEU A 542 5.91 -10.74 10.74
CA LEU A 542 6.51 -11.72 9.82
C LEU A 542 6.82 -13.08 10.45
N THR A 543 7.05 -13.14 11.76
CA THR A 543 7.22 -14.43 12.47
C THR A 543 5.87 -15.06 12.84
N GLY A 544 4.79 -14.30 12.74
CA GLY A 544 3.48 -14.71 13.24
C GLY A 544 3.39 -14.77 14.76
N ALA A 545 4.28 -14.10 15.52
CA ALA A 545 4.26 -14.07 16.98
C ALA A 545 2.90 -13.59 17.55
N LEU A 546 2.21 -12.70 16.82
CA LEU A 546 0.86 -12.23 17.15
C LEU A 546 -0.21 -13.34 17.10
N LYS A 547 0.06 -14.47 16.45
CA LYS A 547 -0.88 -15.58 16.32
C LYS A 547 -0.80 -16.50 17.53
N PHE A 548 -1.97 -16.90 18.00
CA PHE A 548 -2.09 -17.76 19.18
C PHE A 548 -1.54 -19.18 18.92
N ASP A 549 -1.67 -19.68 17.68
CA ASP A 549 -1.24 -21.01 17.23
C ASP A 549 0.23 -21.06 16.74
N SER A 550 0.92 -19.93 16.59
CA SER A 550 2.34 -19.91 16.19
C SER A 550 3.26 -20.33 17.34
N ILE A 551 4.42 -20.96 17.10
CA ILE A 551 5.42 -21.17 18.17
C ILE A 551 6.13 -19.87 18.54
N ALA A 552 6.38 -18.99 17.57
CA ALA A 552 7.17 -17.78 17.72
C ALA A 552 6.65 -16.88 18.85
N ASN A 553 7.56 -16.27 19.59
CA ASN A 553 7.23 -15.36 20.67
C ASN A 553 8.24 -14.21 20.75
N LEU A 554 7.75 -13.00 20.95
CA LEU A 554 8.57 -11.82 21.23
C LEU A 554 8.38 -11.49 22.70
N GLN A 555 9.46 -11.52 23.47
CA GLN A 555 9.34 -11.18 24.89
C GLN A 555 9.07 -9.68 25.05
N VAL A 556 7.84 -9.34 25.43
CA VAL A 556 7.44 -8.02 25.94
C VAL A 556 7.09 -8.17 27.42
N ARG A 557 7.49 -7.18 28.22
CA ARG A 557 7.21 -7.07 29.66
C ARG A 557 6.63 -5.70 29.97
N MET A 558 5.74 -5.63 30.96
CA MET A 558 5.12 -4.38 31.40
C MET A 558 5.92 -3.75 32.55
N PRO A 559 5.98 -2.42 32.69
CA PRO A 559 5.39 -1.38 31.83
C PRO A 559 6.18 -1.15 30.53
N ILE A 560 5.54 -0.56 29.52
CA ILE A 560 6.14 -0.32 28.19
C ILE A 560 6.36 1.17 27.93
N VAL A 561 7.51 1.53 27.36
CA VAL A 561 7.84 2.87 26.87
C VAL A 561 8.16 2.84 25.38
N VAL A 562 7.69 3.84 24.64
CA VAL A 562 8.04 4.07 23.23
C VAL A 562 8.63 5.46 23.09
N ILE A 563 9.83 5.58 22.53
CA ILE A 563 10.53 6.85 22.35
C ILE A 563 10.33 7.34 20.91
N GLY A 564 9.66 8.48 20.74
CA GLY A 564 9.35 9.08 19.44
C GLY A 564 7.89 9.48 19.31
N ALA A 565 7.54 10.17 18.21
CA ALA A 565 6.15 10.60 17.95
C ALA A 565 5.82 10.63 16.45
N GLY A 566 6.41 9.71 15.68
CA GLY A 566 5.96 9.41 14.32
C GLY A 566 4.88 8.33 14.30
N LEU A 567 4.36 7.99 13.12
CA LEU A 567 3.42 6.88 12.98
C LEU A 567 3.99 5.56 13.51
N THR A 568 5.27 5.27 13.29
CA THR A 568 5.94 4.08 13.86
C THR A 568 5.82 4.00 15.38
N ALA A 569 5.87 5.14 16.09
CA ALA A 569 5.70 5.16 17.54
C ALA A 569 4.26 4.84 17.95
N ILE A 570 3.28 5.41 17.23
CA ILE A 570 1.85 5.16 17.43
C ILE A 570 1.51 3.68 17.17
N ASP A 571 1.97 3.16 16.03
CA ASP A 571 1.78 1.79 15.60
C ASP A 571 2.44 0.80 16.59
N THR A 572 3.67 1.08 17.03
CA THR A 572 4.35 0.26 18.05
C THR A 572 3.61 0.25 19.37
N ALA A 573 3.11 1.40 19.84
CA ALA A 573 2.41 1.47 21.11
C ALA A 573 1.08 0.68 21.09
N THR A 574 0.28 0.86 20.06
CA THR A 574 -1.02 0.19 19.94
C THR A 574 -0.87 -1.32 19.73
N GLU A 575 0.13 -1.76 18.95
CA GLU A 575 0.42 -3.19 18.74
C GLU A 575 1.02 -3.85 19.99
N ALA A 576 1.97 -3.21 20.69
CA ALA A 576 2.57 -3.78 21.90
C ALA A 576 1.54 -3.95 23.02
N LEU A 577 0.63 -2.98 23.19
CA LEU A 577 -0.47 -3.05 24.15
C LEU A 577 -1.45 -4.18 23.82
N SER A 578 -1.70 -4.44 22.53
CA SER A 578 -2.56 -5.53 22.06
C SER A 578 -1.88 -6.90 22.12
N TYR A 579 -0.54 -6.92 21.98
CA TYR A 579 0.26 -8.13 21.94
C TYR A 579 0.47 -8.78 23.30
N TYR A 580 0.73 -7.98 24.34
CA TYR A 580 1.08 -8.49 25.65
C TYR A 580 0.05 -9.50 26.22
N PRO A 581 -1.28 -9.24 26.19
CA PRO A 581 -2.28 -10.24 26.57
C PRO A 581 -2.15 -11.57 25.80
N VAL A 582 -1.98 -11.49 24.48
CA VAL A 582 -1.87 -12.67 23.61
C VAL A 582 -0.63 -13.50 23.97
N GLN A 583 0.50 -12.84 24.21
CA GLN A 583 1.75 -13.48 24.62
C GLN A 583 1.59 -14.25 25.94
N ILE A 584 1.04 -13.61 26.97
CA ILE A 584 0.96 -14.23 28.31
C ILE A 584 -0.11 -15.32 28.38
N GLU A 585 -1.24 -15.17 27.69
CA GLU A 585 -2.26 -16.22 27.61
C GLU A 585 -1.76 -17.45 26.85
N LYS A 586 -1.00 -17.22 25.78
CA LYS A 586 -0.31 -18.27 25.02
C LYS A 586 0.74 -18.98 25.87
N PHE A 587 1.51 -18.25 26.66
CA PHE A 587 2.48 -18.81 27.61
C PHE A 587 1.77 -19.67 28.66
N LEU A 588 0.74 -19.13 29.33
CA LEU A 588 0.01 -19.82 30.38
C LEU A 588 -0.63 -21.12 29.87
N LEU A 589 -1.26 -21.09 28.69
CA LEU A 589 -1.85 -22.30 28.09
C LEU A 589 -0.80 -23.40 27.87
N ARG A 590 0.38 -23.04 27.36
CA ARG A 590 1.47 -24.00 27.12
C ARG A 590 2.05 -24.52 28.43
N TYR A 591 2.27 -23.64 29.40
CA TYR A 591 2.75 -24.01 30.72
C TYR A 591 1.80 -25.01 31.40
N GLU A 592 0.50 -24.72 31.47
CA GLU A 592 -0.50 -25.63 32.03
C GLU A 592 -0.52 -26.99 31.30
N THR A 593 -0.50 -26.97 29.97
CA THR A 593 -0.48 -28.20 29.16
C THR A 593 0.75 -29.07 29.45
N LEU A 594 1.90 -28.44 29.70
CA LEU A 594 3.16 -29.13 29.99
C LEU A 594 3.21 -29.63 31.44
N VAL A 595 2.73 -28.84 32.39
CA VAL A 595 2.63 -29.20 33.81
C VAL A 595 1.66 -30.37 34.00
N ASP A 596 0.50 -30.35 33.34
CA ASP A 596 -0.47 -31.45 33.37
C ASP A 596 0.11 -32.77 32.84
N ARG A 597 1.10 -32.70 31.94
CA ARG A 597 1.73 -33.88 31.34
C ARG A 597 2.95 -34.39 32.10
N TYR A 598 3.85 -33.51 32.50
CA TYR A 598 5.18 -33.86 33.02
C TYR A 598 5.39 -33.49 34.50
N GLY A 599 4.47 -32.72 35.07
CA GLY A 599 4.59 -32.17 36.43
C GLY A 599 5.37 -30.87 36.50
N LYS A 600 5.04 -30.03 37.49
CA LYS A 600 5.63 -28.70 37.70
C LYS A 600 7.15 -28.77 37.90
N SER A 601 7.61 -29.62 38.82
CA SER A 601 9.04 -29.73 39.15
C SER A 601 9.90 -30.15 37.95
N TYR A 602 9.34 -30.89 36.99
CA TYR A 602 10.07 -31.29 35.78
C TYR A 602 10.24 -30.11 34.82
N ILE A 603 9.18 -29.31 34.62
CA ILE A 603 9.18 -28.19 33.67
C ILE A 603 10.06 -27.04 34.14
N GLU A 604 10.07 -26.77 35.45
CA GLU A 604 10.77 -25.61 36.00
C GLU A 604 12.22 -25.92 36.44
N ARG A 605 12.65 -27.19 36.42
CA ARG A 605 13.97 -27.61 36.94
C ARG A 605 15.14 -26.84 36.34
N ASP A 606 15.08 -26.56 35.05
CA ASP A 606 16.19 -25.99 34.27
C ASP A 606 16.03 -24.48 34.05
N TRP A 607 15.07 -23.82 34.72
CA TRP A 607 14.89 -22.37 34.65
C TRP A 607 15.88 -21.63 35.54
N THR A 608 16.43 -20.55 34.99
CA THR A 608 17.21 -19.56 35.75
C THR A 608 16.31 -18.74 36.68
N GLU A 609 16.88 -18.08 37.69
CA GLU A 609 16.12 -17.18 38.58
C GLU A 609 15.35 -16.11 37.80
N GLU A 610 15.95 -15.56 36.74
CA GLU A 610 15.31 -14.57 35.88
C GLU A 610 14.11 -15.17 35.12
N GLU A 611 14.24 -16.38 34.58
CA GLU A 611 13.16 -17.05 33.86
C GLU A 611 11.99 -17.39 34.79
N TYR A 612 12.28 -17.77 36.03
CA TYR A 612 11.25 -17.93 37.08
C TYR A 612 10.51 -16.62 37.36
N GLU A 613 11.23 -15.51 37.57
CA GLU A 613 10.63 -14.19 37.83
C GLU A 613 9.73 -13.73 36.66
N ILE A 614 10.17 -13.96 35.41
CA ILE A 614 9.39 -13.61 34.21
C ILE A 614 8.18 -14.54 34.04
N ALA A 615 8.36 -15.84 34.25
CA ALA A 615 7.28 -16.81 34.14
C ALA A 615 6.17 -16.55 35.17
N ASP A 616 6.53 -16.24 36.42
CA ASP A 616 5.59 -15.90 37.48
C ASP A 616 4.81 -14.61 37.15
N GLU A 617 5.49 -13.57 36.64
CA GLU A 617 4.85 -12.36 36.13
C GLU A 617 3.79 -12.69 35.06
N PHE A 618 4.17 -13.49 34.05
CA PHE A 618 3.27 -13.85 32.95
C PHE A 618 2.09 -14.70 33.40
N ILE A 619 2.34 -15.69 34.27
CA ILE A 619 1.29 -16.56 34.81
C ILE A 619 0.30 -15.73 35.63
N SER A 620 0.79 -14.89 36.55
CA SER A 620 -0.02 -14.03 37.41
C SER A 620 -0.90 -13.09 36.57
N HIS A 621 -0.32 -12.37 35.61
CA HIS A 621 -1.07 -11.47 34.74
C HIS A 621 -2.09 -12.22 33.87
N ALA A 622 -1.74 -13.38 33.31
CA ALA A 622 -2.65 -14.17 32.49
C ALA A 622 -3.83 -14.74 33.30
N GLN A 623 -3.61 -15.14 34.56
CA GLN A 623 -4.67 -15.55 35.47
C GLN A 623 -5.64 -14.41 35.78
N LEU A 624 -5.14 -13.18 35.99
CA LEU A 624 -5.97 -12.00 36.17
C LEU A 624 -6.83 -11.72 34.93
N ILE A 625 -6.27 -11.84 33.72
CA ILE A 625 -7.02 -11.70 32.46
C ILE A 625 -8.11 -12.76 32.36
N ARG A 626 -7.80 -14.03 32.61
CA ARG A 626 -8.80 -15.13 32.57
C ARG A 626 -9.91 -14.92 33.61
N LYS A 627 -9.58 -14.44 34.81
CA LYS A 627 -10.56 -14.12 35.85
C LYS A 627 -11.51 -13.01 35.38
N GLU A 628 -10.96 -11.97 34.80
CA GLU A 628 -11.72 -10.84 34.25
C GLU A 628 -12.59 -11.26 33.05
N GLN A 629 -12.09 -12.09 32.14
CA GLN A 629 -12.88 -12.66 31.05
C GLN A 629 -14.08 -13.49 31.57
N LYS A 630 -13.86 -14.31 32.61
CA LYS A 630 -14.94 -15.08 33.27
C LYS A 630 -15.97 -14.17 33.92
N LEU A 631 -15.52 -13.13 34.63
CA LEU A 631 -16.39 -12.15 35.30
C LEU A 631 -17.22 -11.36 34.28
N ALA A 632 -16.58 -10.83 33.24
CA ALA A 632 -17.24 -10.10 32.16
C ALA A 632 -18.33 -10.92 31.46
N LYS A 633 -18.05 -12.22 31.23
CA LYS A 633 -19.05 -13.15 30.69
C LYS A 633 -20.22 -13.37 31.64
N LYS A 634 -19.97 -13.51 32.95
CA LYS A 634 -21.02 -13.65 33.98
C LYS A 634 -21.90 -12.40 34.08
N GLU A 635 -21.31 -11.23 33.92
CA GLU A 635 -21.97 -9.91 34.02
C GLU A 635 -22.51 -9.39 32.68
N ASN A 636 -22.35 -10.16 31.59
CA ASN A 636 -22.72 -9.77 30.22
C ASN A 636 -22.20 -8.37 29.81
N ARG A 637 -20.92 -8.10 30.11
CA ARG A 637 -20.22 -6.86 29.76
C ARG A 637 -18.96 -7.12 28.96
N GLU A 638 -18.41 -6.08 28.34
CA GLU A 638 -17.08 -6.16 27.73
C GLU A 638 -15.99 -6.43 28.78
N THR A 639 -14.97 -7.20 28.38
CA THR A 639 -13.79 -7.50 29.18
C THR A 639 -12.92 -6.25 29.35
N LYS A 640 -12.57 -5.93 30.59
CA LYS A 640 -11.76 -4.76 30.97
C LYS A 640 -10.26 -5.05 30.95
N ILE A 641 -9.77 -5.54 29.81
CA ILE A 641 -8.34 -5.90 29.64
C ILE A 641 -7.46 -4.65 29.68
N LEU A 642 -7.90 -3.55 29.08
CA LEU A 642 -7.12 -2.30 29.08
C LEU A 642 -6.86 -1.80 30.50
N GLU A 643 -7.86 -1.86 31.37
CA GLU A 643 -7.76 -1.45 32.77
C GLU A 643 -6.73 -2.30 33.52
N LEU A 644 -6.67 -3.62 33.26
CA LEU A 644 -5.60 -4.48 33.76
C LEU A 644 -4.24 -4.05 33.21
N MET A 645 -4.13 -3.78 31.90
CA MET A 645 -2.87 -3.31 31.30
C MET A 645 -2.39 -2.00 31.92
N GLN A 646 -3.30 -1.07 32.23
CA GLN A 646 -2.98 0.17 32.91
C GLN A 646 -2.51 -0.08 34.35
N ASN A 647 -3.10 -1.05 35.06
CA ASN A 647 -2.65 -1.47 36.40
C ASN A 647 -1.25 -2.10 36.36
N PHE A 648 -0.88 -2.77 35.27
CA PHE A 648 0.48 -3.28 35.04
C PHE A 648 1.47 -2.17 34.62
N GLY A 649 1.06 -0.90 34.69
CA GLY A 649 1.87 0.29 34.40
C GLY A 649 1.64 0.92 33.03
N GLY A 650 0.82 0.27 32.18
CA GLY A 650 0.39 0.78 30.89
C GLY A 650 1.51 0.95 29.86
N ILE A 651 1.20 1.71 28.81
CA ILE A 651 2.14 2.08 27.76
C ILE A 651 2.23 3.60 27.60
N LYS A 652 3.45 4.10 27.48
CA LYS A 652 3.76 5.53 27.44
C LYS A 652 4.61 5.87 26.21
N ILE A 653 4.11 6.75 25.36
CA ILE A 653 4.88 7.38 24.28
C ILE A 653 5.56 8.63 24.84
N ILE A 654 6.87 8.74 24.65
CA ILE A 654 7.67 9.86 25.12
C ILE A 654 8.17 10.67 23.92
N TYR A 655 7.92 11.98 23.97
CA TYR A 655 8.39 12.91 22.96
C TYR A 655 9.08 14.13 23.56
N ARG A 656 10.22 14.50 22.97
CA ARG A 656 11.05 15.65 23.35
C ARG A 656 10.43 17.02 23.04
N LYS A 657 9.22 17.10 22.48
CA LYS A 657 8.51 18.35 22.22
C LYS A 657 7.04 18.18 22.61
N HIS A 658 6.22 19.18 22.32
CA HIS A 658 4.77 19.06 22.43
C HIS A 658 4.20 18.09 21.37
N LEU A 659 3.08 17.44 21.69
CA LEU A 659 2.35 16.53 20.81
C LEU A 659 1.99 17.22 19.49
N LYS A 660 1.63 18.51 19.52
CA LYS A 660 1.33 19.28 18.30
C LYS A 660 2.51 19.46 17.36
N ASP A 661 3.74 19.33 17.87
CA ASP A 661 4.97 19.35 17.09
C ASP A 661 5.37 17.98 16.55
N SER A 662 4.61 16.94 16.86
CA SER A 662 4.88 15.61 16.37
C SER A 662 4.51 15.46 14.88
N PRO A 663 5.29 14.70 14.10
CA PRO A 663 4.90 14.34 12.73
C PRO A 663 3.55 13.63 12.67
N SER A 664 3.24 12.77 13.65
CA SER A 664 1.94 12.09 13.71
C SER A 664 0.79 13.05 13.91
N TYR A 665 0.92 14.12 14.70
CA TYR A 665 -0.14 15.11 14.86
C TYR A 665 -0.34 15.92 13.56
N ARG A 666 0.74 16.40 12.95
CA ARG A 666 0.67 17.27 11.76
C ARG A 666 0.16 16.54 10.52
N LEU A 667 0.53 15.27 10.36
CA LEU A 667 0.18 14.50 9.17
C LEU A 667 -1.02 13.59 9.44
N ASN A 668 -1.16 13.03 10.63
CA ASN A 668 -2.08 11.92 10.91
C ASN A 668 -2.73 12.03 12.30
N SER A 669 -3.26 13.22 12.65
CA SER A 669 -3.88 13.50 13.96
C SER A 669 -4.93 12.47 14.37
N LYS A 670 -5.65 11.89 13.40
CA LYS A 670 -6.62 10.82 13.63
C LYS A 670 -6.00 9.57 14.26
N GLU A 671 -4.78 9.19 13.88
CA GLU A 671 -4.07 8.04 14.47
C GLU A 671 -3.66 8.32 15.91
N VAL A 672 -3.23 9.55 16.21
CA VAL A 672 -2.95 9.99 17.58
C VAL A 672 -4.22 9.89 18.44
N GLN A 673 -5.35 10.41 17.94
CA GLN A 673 -6.63 10.33 18.65
C GLN A 673 -7.05 8.88 18.93
N ASN A 674 -6.89 7.98 17.97
CA ASN A 674 -7.22 6.57 18.16
C ASN A 674 -6.31 5.88 19.19
N ALA A 675 -5.00 6.17 19.17
CA ALA A 675 -4.09 5.60 20.16
C ALA A 675 -4.43 6.05 21.59
N LEU A 676 -4.79 7.32 21.78
CA LEU A 676 -5.27 7.82 23.08
C LEU A 676 -6.58 7.13 23.50
N LEU A 677 -7.50 6.88 22.55
CA LEU A 677 -8.74 6.13 22.81
C LEU A 677 -8.46 4.66 23.18
N GLU A 678 -7.44 4.04 22.59
CA GLU A 678 -6.98 2.69 22.93
C GLU A 678 -6.22 2.64 24.27
N GLY A 679 -6.03 3.79 24.93
CA GLY A 679 -5.47 3.88 26.28
C GLY A 679 -3.96 4.06 26.34
N VAL A 680 -3.33 4.44 25.22
CA VAL A 680 -1.93 4.87 25.18
C VAL A 680 -1.78 6.21 25.89
N TYR A 681 -0.76 6.35 26.72
CA TYR A 681 -0.39 7.63 27.34
C TYR A 681 0.67 8.34 26.51
N PHE A 682 0.58 9.66 26.41
CA PHE A 682 1.59 10.49 25.75
C PHE A 682 2.25 11.45 26.74
N ILE A 683 3.56 11.59 26.68
CA ILE A 683 4.36 12.46 27.54
C ILE A 683 5.13 13.43 26.66
N GLU A 684 4.99 14.72 26.97
CA GLU A 684 5.64 15.81 26.25
C GLU A 684 6.91 16.30 26.97
N ASN A 685 7.81 16.93 26.21
CA ASN A 685 8.97 17.68 26.71
C ASN A 685 9.99 16.86 27.55
N LEU A 686 10.02 15.54 27.37
CA LEU A 686 11.00 14.68 28.04
C LEU A 686 11.97 14.04 27.02
N GLU A 687 13.26 14.03 27.36
CA GLU A 687 14.32 13.42 26.56
C GLU A 687 15.03 12.30 27.34
N PRO A 688 15.26 11.11 26.74
CA PRO A 688 15.95 10.01 27.40
C PRO A 688 17.43 10.32 27.66
N VAL A 689 17.90 10.01 28.86
CA VAL A 689 19.29 10.19 29.31
C VAL A 689 19.99 8.85 29.50
N GLU A 690 19.35 7.93 30.22
CA GLU A 690 19.89 6.60 30.53
C GLU A 690 18.76 5.59 30.69
N ILE A 691 19.03 4.37 30.23
CA ILE A 691 18.23 3.18 30.56
C ILE A 691 18.88 2.52 31.78
N VAL A 692 18.16 2.46 32.89
CA VAL A 692 18.62 1.81 34.12
C VAL A 692 18.26 0.33 34.02
N THR A 693 19.22 -0.52 34.34
CA THR A 693 19.09 -1.97 34.25
C THR A 693 19.05 -2.62 35.62
N ASP A 694 18.35 -3.74 35.73
CA ASP A 694 18.34 -4.59 36.91
C ASP A 694 19.59 -5.49 36.99
N LYS A 695 19.59 -6.41 37.98
CA LYS A 695 20.67 -7.40 38.21
C LYS A 695 20.95 -8.30 37.00
N TYR A 696 20.04 -8.43 36.04
CA TYR A 696 20.17 -9.28 34.86
C TYR A 696 20.52 -8.49 33.58
N ASN A 697 20.87 -7.20 33.72
CA ASN A 697 21.06 -6.25 32.63
C ASN A 697 19.80 -6.04 31.76
N HIS A 698 18.62 -6.29 32.33
CA HIS A 698 17.33 -6.02 31.69
C HIS A 698 16.82 -4.64 32.11
N ALA A 699 16.16 -3.92 31.20
CA ALA A 699 15.58 -2.61 31.47
C ALA A 699 14.65 -2.66 32.69
N GLU A 700 14.91 -1.83 33.68
CA GLU A 700 14.06 -1.65 34.86
C GLU A 700 13.27 -0.35 34.77
N SER A 701 13.94 0.70 34.29
CA SER A 701 13.40 2.05 34.19
C SER A 701 14.20 2.91 33.22
N ILE A 702 13.69 4.12 32.98
CA ILE A 702 14.33 5.12 32.13
C ILE A 702 14.44 6.46 32.88
N ARG A 703 15.62 7.07 32.83
CA ARG A 703 15.87 8.43 33.31
C ARG A 703 15.64 9.41 32.16
N LEU A 704 14.79 10.40 32.43
CA LEU A 704 14.33 11.37 31.46
C LEU A 704 14.65 12.77 31.95
N ARG A 705 15.18 13.62 31.08
CA ARG A 705 15.37 15.03 31.36
C ARG A 705 14.16 15.82 30.90
N ASP A 706 13.59 16.60 31.80
CA ASP A 706 12.63 17.64 31.44
C ASP A 706 13.36 18.77 30.72
N ILE A 707 12.96 19.05 29.49
CA ILE A 707 13.66 20.02 28.64
C ILE A 707 13.45 21.45 29.15
N LYS A 708 12.38 21.71 29.91
CA LYS A 708 12.09 23.03 30.45
C LYS A 708 12.77 23.26 31.79
N SER A 709 12.66 22.31 32.73
CA SER A 709 13.21 22.48 34.07
C SER A 709 14.63 21.94 34.25
N GLY A 710 15.10 21.07 33.35
CA GLY A 710 16.36 20.34 33.50
C GLY A 710 16.30 19.19 34.52
N GLU A 711 15.16 19.02 35.20
CA GLU A 711 14.94 17.99 36.21
C GLU A 711 15.01 16.59 35.59
N ILE A 712 15.61 15.65 36.33
CA ILE A 712 15.64 14.23 35.94
C ILE A 712 14.45 13.53 36.59
N LYS A 713 13.57 12.98 35.76
CA LYS A 713 12.41 12.19 36.16
C LYS A 713 12.66 10.71 35.89
N HIS A 714 12.07 9.85 36.71
CA HIS A 714 12.25 8.42 36.63
C HIS A 714 10.93 7.71 36.33
N ILE A 715 10.91 6.86 35.30
CA ILE A 715 9.71 6.08 34.92
C ILE A 715 10.07 4.60 34.81
N LYS A 716 9.24 3.72 35.40
CA LYS A 716 9.40 2.26 35.25
C LYS A 716 9.15 1.80 33.82
N ALA A 717 10.03 0.95 33.30
CA ALA A 717 9.90 0.40 31.95
C ALA A 717 10.69 -0.91 31.82
N ARG A 718 9.97 -2.02 31.59
CA ARG A 718 10.57 -3.33 31.32
C ARG A 718 10.74 -3.62 29.84
N SER A 719 10.04 -2.87 28.98
CA SER A 719 10.20 -2.91 27.53
C SER A 719 10.25 -1.49 26.98
N ILE A 720 11.31 -1.18 26.21
CA ILE A 720 11.57 0.15 25.65
C ILE A 720 11.73 0.02 24.14
N PHE A 721 10.87 0.70 23.38
CA PHE A 721 10.92 0.70 21.92
C PHE A 721 11.39 2.05 21.38
N ILE A 722 12.40 2.04 20.50
CA ILE A 722 12.97 3.26 19.92
C ILE A 722 12.39 3.50 18.52
N ALA A 723 11.63 4.58 18.37
CA ALA A 723 10.95 5.01 17.14
C ALA A 723 11.44 6.39 16.67
N ALA A 724 12.76 6.56 16.55
CA ALA A 724 13.41 7.84 16.18
C ALA A 724 13.43 8.13 14.65
N GLY A 725 12.78 7.29 13.84
CA GLY A 725 12.75 7.38 12.38
C GLY A 725 13.71 6.39 11.69
N THR A 726 13.63 6.36 10.36
CA THR A 726 14.47 5.51 9.50
C THR A 726 15.21 6.35 8.46
N GLU A 727 16.30 5.79 7.95
CA GLU A 727 17.13 6.32 6.87
C GLU A 727 17.00 5.41 5.64
N PRO A 728 17.18 5.97 4.41
CA PRO A 728 17.18 5.19 3.18
C PRO A 728 18.16 4.02 3.25
N ASN A 729 17.80 2.88 2.66
CA ASN A 729 18.69 1.73 2.61
C ASN A 729 19.76 1.92 1.52
N ILE A 730 20.90 2.51 1.91
CA ILE A 730 22.06 2.80 1.06
C ILE A 730 23.22 1.83 1.27
N VAL A 731 22.99 0.69 1.93
CA VAL A 731 24.04 -0.28 2.29
C VAL A 731 24.83 -0.76 1.07
N LEU A 732 24.19 -0.85 -0.11
CA LEU A 732 24.87 -1.20 -1.36
C LEU A 732 26.02 -0.25 -1.72
N ALA A 733 25.96 1.03 -1.35
CA ALA A 733 27.06 1.95 -1.59
C ALA A 733 28.23 1.79 -0.60
N GLU A 734 27.97 1.18 0.56
CA GLU A 734 29.02 0.80 1.50
C GLU A 734 29.71 -0.51 1.04
N GLU A 735 28.93 -1.47 0.55
CA GLU A 735 29.39 -2.81 0.13
C GLU A 735 29.95 -2.89 -1.30
N ASP A 736 29.45 -2.07 -2.23
CA ASP A 736 29.84 -2.06 -3.64
C ASP A 736 30.11 -0.63 -4.13
N LYS A 737 31.21 -0.06 -3.63
CA LYS A 737 31.70 1.28 -4.00
C LYS A 737 32.08 1.42 -5.47
N LYS A 738 32.23 0.31 -6.20
CA LYS A 738 32.55 0.30 -7.63
C LYS A 738 31.33 0.77 -8.44
N ASN A 739 30.14 0.27 -8.10
CA ASN A 739 28.93 0.52 -8.87
C ASN A 739 28.04 1.63 -8.29
N PHE A 740 28.14 1.93 -6.99
CA PHE A 740 27.27 2.88 -6.32
C PHE A 740 28.05 4.01 -5.64
N LYS A 741 27.60 5.25 -5.89
CA LYS A 741 28.12 6.47 -5.25
C LYS A 741 27.01 7.16 -4.46
N LEU A 742 27.42 7.92 -3.44
CA LEU A 742 26.51 8.70 -2.60
C LEU A 742 26.76 10.19 -2.75
N SER A 743 25.67 10.96 -2.66
CA SER A 743 25.67 12.41 -2.52
C SER A 743 24.58 12.80 -1.51
N ASN A 744 24.90 13.62 -0.52
CA ASN A 744 23.99 14.08 0.54
C ASN A 744 23.17 12.96 1.25
N GLY A 745 23.77 11.79 1.46
CA GLY A 745 23.09 10.66 2.13
C GLY A 745 22.09 9.88 1.25
N TYR A 746 22.07 10.14 -0.05
CA TYR A 746 21.32 9.41 -1.07
C TYR A 746 22.27 8.90 -2.16
N PHE A 747 21.80 8.02 -3.05
CA PHE A 747 22.57 7.69 -4.25
C PHE A 747 22.83 8.94 -5.10
N THR A 748 23.94 8.96 -5.84
CA THR A 748 24.18 9.99 -6.86
C THR A 748 23.17 9.79 -8.01
N HIS A 749 22.51 10.87 -8.43
CA HIS A 749 21.50 10.81 -9.49
C HIS A 749 22.16 10.95 -10.85
N LEU A 750 21.82 10.05 -11.77
CA LEU A 750 22.17 10.11 -13.19
C LEU A 750 20.89 10.31 -14.01
N ASN A 751 21.03 11.03 -15.12
CA ASN A 751 20.01 11.12 -16.15
C ASN A 751 20.15 9.99 -17.19
N SER A 752 19.24 9.89 -18.14
CA SER A 752 19.23 8.90 -19.22
C SER A 752 20.49 8.89 -20.08
N SER A 753 21.19 10.03 -20.18
CA SER A 753 22.49 10.14 -20.86
C SER A 753 23.68 9.66 -20.01
N GLY A 754 23.46 9.30 -18.75
CA GLY A 754 24.51 8.89 -17.79
C GLY A 754 25.25 10.05 -17.13
N LYS A 755 24.78 11.30 -17.29
CA LYS A 755 25.37 12.48 -16.67
C LYS A 755 24.83 12.64 -15.25
N GLU A 756 25.71 12.99 -14.32
CA GLU A 756 25.33 13.38 -12.95
C GLU A 756 24.45 14.64 -12.96
N VAL A 757 23.39 14.61 -12.17
CA VAL A 757 22.39 15.66 -12.07
C VAL A 757 22.05 15.95 -10.62
N ASP A 758 21.69 17.20 -10.33
CA ASP A 758 21.38 17.62 -8.95
C ASP A 758 20.17 16.90 -8.35
N GLN A 759 20.21 16.75 -7.03
CA GLN A 759 19.09 16.24 -6.25
C GLN A 759 18.01 17.31 -6.09
N ILE A 760 16.76 16.88 -6.15
CA ILE A 760 15.58 17.74 -5.96
C ILE A 760 14.67 17.08 -4.92
N PHE A 761 13.90 17.90 -4.18
CA PHE A 761 13.12 17.49 -3.01
C PHE A 761 11.61 17.79 -3.16
N SER A 762 11.04 17.56 -4.34
CA SER A 762 9.60 17.72 -4.57
C SER A 762 9.04 16.48 -5.29
N PRO A 763 7.90 15.90 -4.87
CA PRO A 763 7.30 14.76 -5.57
C PRO A 763 6.77 15.13 -6.97
N LYS A 764 6.54 16.42 -7.24
CA LYS A 764 6.03 16.99 -8.50
C LYS A 764 7.12 17.70 -9.29
N MET A 765 8.19 16.96 -9.55
CA MET A 765 9.37 17.45 -10.29
C MET A 765 8.98 17.76 -11.74
N GLN A 766 9.47 18.89 -12.26
CA GLN A 766 9.32 19.22 -13.67
C GLN A 766 10.23 18.34 -14.54
N ASP A 767 11.48 18.14 -14.11
CA ASP A 767 12.43 17.22 -14.73
C ASP A 767 12.42 15.87 -14.01
N LYS A 768 11.99 14.84 -14.73
CA LYS A 768 11.81 13.47 -14.22
C LYS A 768 13.02 12.57 -14.51
N ASP A 769 13.97 13.00 -15.33
CA ASP A 769 15.09 12.18 -15.80
C ASP A 769 16.25 12.14 -14.79
N ARG A 770 15.98 11.60 -13.59
CA ARG A 770 16.90 11.62 -12.43
C ARG A 770 16.82 10.34 -11.58
N ILE A 771 16.48 9.23 -12.22
CA ILE A 771 16.15 7.96 -11.55
C ILE A 771 17.24 6.89 -11.67
N LEU A 772 18.36 7.18 -12.34
CA LEU A 772 19.44 6.23 -12.54
C LEU A 772 20.54 6.42 -11.50
N VAL A 773 21.17 5.31 -11.10
CA VAL A 773 22.43 5.30 -10.31
C VAL A 773 23.60 4.74 -11.11
N TYR A 774 23.32 4.03 -12.20
CA TYR A 774 24.32 3.40 -13.05
C TYR A 774 23.84 3.39 -14.50
N ASN A 775 24.73 3.75 -15.42
CA ASN A 775 24.50 3.66 -16.85
C ASN A 775 25.84 3.46 -17.59
N GLN A 776 26.18 2.21 -17.93
CA GLN A 776 27.40 1.88 -18.67
C GLN A 776 27.20 0.66 -19.56
N GLY A 777 27.70 0.72 -20.81
CA GLY A 777 27.72 -0.43 -21.72
C GLY A 777 26.34 -1.02 -22.02
N GLY A 778 25.30 -0.18 -22.11
CA GLY A 778 23.92 -0.61 -22.34
C GLY A 778 23.21 -1.23 -21.13
N LYS A 779 23.91 -1.37 -20.00
CA LYS A 779 23.37 -1.86 -18.72
C LYS A 779 23.06 -0.68 -17.82
N THR A 780 21.88 -0.71 -17.19
CA THR A 780 21.38 0.41 -16.38
C THR A 780 20.85 -0.08 -15.04
N ILE A 781 21.01 0.75 -14.00
CA ILE A 781 20.42 0.54 -12.68
C ILE A 781 19.65 1.79 -12.28
N SER A 782 18.40 1.61 -11.88
CA SER A 782 17.51 2.67 -11.40
C SER A 782 17.16 2.50 -9.93
N PHE A 783 16.58 3.53 -9.30
CA PHE A 783 16.14 3.51 -7.91
C PHE A 783 14.82 4.24 -7.70
N PHE A 784 14.02 3.76 -6.75
CA PHE A 784 12.63 4.18 -6.54
C PHE A 784 12.24 4.22 -5.07
N GLY A 785 11.10 4.87 -4.79
CA GLY A 785 10.49 4.93 -3.47
C GLY A 785 11.30 5.78 -2.49
N ASP A 786 11.44 5.28 -1.25
CA ASP A 786 12.16 5.97 -0.18
C ASP A 786 13.66 6.19 -0.47
N LEU A 787 14.22 5.49 -1.47
CA LEU A 787 15.58 5.73 -1.94
C LEU A 787 15.73 7.07 -2.65
N HIS A 788 14.63 7.66 -3.12
CA HIS A 788 14.64 8.95 -3.78
C HIS A 788 14.09 10.04 -2.83
N PRO A 789 14.81 11.16 -2.61
CA PRO A 789 14.45 12.16 -1.61
C PRO A 789 13.04 12.75 -1.79
N SER A 790 12.62 13.03 -3.03
CA SER A 790 11.26 13.52 -3.34
C SER A 790 10.11 12.57 -2.98
N TYR A 791 10.37 11.26 -2.91
CA TYR A 791 9.33 10.23 -2.87
C TYR A 791 9.28 9.47 -1.53
N ARG A 792 10.02 9.94 -0.53
CA ARG A 792 10.10 9.30 0.79
C ARG A 792 8.85 9.49 1.64
N GLY A 793 8.57 8.48 2.47
CA GLY A 793 7.75 8.62 3.67
C GLY A 793 6.25 8.37 3.51
N SER A 794 5.76 8.00 2.33
CA SER A 794 4.40 7.47 2.18
C SER A 794 4.28 6.48 1.02
N VAL A 795 3.29 5.58 1.13
CA VAL A 795 3.00 4.55 0.12
C VAL A 795 2.73 5.18 -1.25
N VAL A 796 1.88 6.21 -1.30
CA VAL A 796 1.50 6.89 -2.54
C VAL A 796 2.68 7.64 -3.19
N LYS A 797 3.59 8.23 -2.40
CA LYS A 797 4.81 8.85 -2.94
C LYS A 797 5.75 7.81 -3.55
N ALA A 798 5.88 6.65 -2.91
CA ALA A 798 6.66 5.56 -3.47
C ALA A 798 6.09 5.06 -4.80
N MET A 799 4.77 4.93 -4.92
CA MET A 799 4.12 4.59 -6.20
C MET A 799 4.26 5.72 -7.25
N ALA A 800 4.24 6.98 -6.83
CA ALA A 800 4.46 8.13 -7.72
C ALA A 800 5.87 8.16 -8.32
N SER A 801 6.89 7.73 -7.57
CA SER A 801 8.25 7.57 -8.10
C SER A 801 8.26 6.66 -9.33
N VAL A 802 7.46 5.59 -9.30
CA VAL A 802 7.31 4.66 -10.41
C VAL A 802 6.58 5.31 -11.56
N LYS A 803 5.40 5.91 -11.31
CA LYS A 803 4.59 6.57 -12.37
C LYS A 803 5.46 7.54 -13.20
N ASN A 804 6.37 8.25 -12.54
CA ASN A 804 7.27 9.21 -13.17
C ASN A 804 8.51 8.57 -13.82
N GLY A 805 9.04 7.47 -13.27
CA GLY A 805 10.30 6.88 -13.74
C GLY A 805 10.18 5.69 -14.70
N TYR A 806 9.09 4.91 -14.66
CA TYR A 806 8.94 3.74 -15.55
C TYR A 806 9.03 4.08 -17.06
N PRO A 807 8.52 5.23 -17.56
CA PRO A 807 8.61 5.54 -18.98
C PRO A 807 10.05 5.72 -19.46
N ILE A 808 10.93 6.23 -18.58
CA ILE A 808 12.36 6.42 -18.85
C ILE A 808 13.05 5.06 -19.02
N ILE A 809 12.74 4.10 -18.14
CA ILE A 809 13.27 2.72 -18.25
C ILE A 809 12.84 2.11 -19.59
N SER A 810 11.56 2.18 -19.92
CA SER A 810 11.04 1.60 -21.16
C SER A 810 11.66 2.26 -22.41
N GLN A 811 11.94 3.56 -22.37
CA GLN A 811 12.64 4.27 -23.44
C GLN A 811 14.09 3.81 -23.58
N LEU A 812 14.83 3.71 -22.48
CA LEU A 812 16.21 3.23 -22.46
C LEU A 812 16.32 1.81 -23.03
N LEU A 813 15.41 0.91 -22.64
CA LEU A 813 15.38 -0.47 -23.11
C LEU A 813 14.96 -0.60 -24.59
N SER A 814 14.20 0.36 -25.11
CA SER A 814 13.81 0.41 -26.52
C SER A 814 14.92 0.97 -27.43
N GLY A 815 15.86 1.75 -26.88
CA GLY A 815 16.96 2.38 -27.61
C GLY A 815 18.17 1.47 -27.88
N VAL A 816 18.19 0.25 -27.31
CA VAL A 816 19.26 -0.74 -27.50
C VAL A 816 18.74 -1.85 -28.41
N ASP A 817 19.03 -1.70 -29.71
CA ASP A 817 18.78 -2.64 -30.80
C ASP A 817 17.33 -3.17 -30.92
N ALA A 818 16.43 -2.34 -31.46
CA ALA A 818 15.34 -2.89 -32.25
C ALA A 818 15.85 -3.09 -33.69
N PRO A 819 15.85 -4.32 -34.25
CA PRO A 819 15.98 -4.47 -35.68
C PRO A 819 14.91 -3.60 -36.34
N LEU A 820 15.28 -2.82 -37.36
CA LEU A 820 14.34 -2.22 -38.27
C LEU A 820 13.52 -3.34 -38.91
N ALA A 821 12.42 -3.73 -38.27
CA ALA A 821 11.36 -4.44 -38.95
C ALA A 821 10.82 -3.45 -39.97
N GLU A 822 11.10 -3.71 -41.25
CA GLU A 822 10.39 -3.08 -42.35
C GLU A 822 8.90 -3.16 -42.03
N VAL A 823 8.28 -1.99 -41.87
CA VAL A 823 6.83 -1.86 -41.79
C VAL A 823 6.30 -2.34 -43.13
N SER A 824 5.92 -3.61 -43.23
CA SER A 824 5.08 -4.06 -44.32
C SER A 824 3.74 -3.34 -44.17
N ALA A 825 3.55 -2.30 -44.96
CA ALA A 825 2.29 -1.59 -45.07
C ALA A 825 1.20 -2.57 -45.53
N SER A 826 0.38 -3.06 -44.61
CA SER A 826 -0.90 -3.71 -44.93
C SER A 826 -2.03 -3.10 -44.10
N TRP A 827 -2.26 -1.80 -44.28
CA TRP A 827 -3.56 -1.19 -43.97
C TRP A 827 -3.95 -0.24 -45.09
N THR A 828 -4.30 -0.83 -46.23
CA THR A 828 -5.09 -0.14 -47.26
C THR A 828 -6.24 -1.06 -47.65
N ARG A 829 -7.40 -0.86 -47.03
CA ARG A 829 -8.69 -1.06 -47.70
C ARG A 829 -9.52 0.20 -47.49
N LEU A 830 -9.43 1.04 -48.52
CA LEU A 830 -10.35 2.12 -48.83
C LEU A 830 -11.76 1.56 -48.99
N TYR A 831 -12.72 2.28 -48.41
CA TYR A 831 -14.06 2.37 -48.98
C TYR A 831 -13.94 3.09 -50.33
N GLU A 832 -14.29 2.44 -51.43
CA GLU A 832 -14.56 3.13 -52.68
C GLU A 832 -16.07 3.22 -52.88
N CYS A 833 -16.57 4.45 -52.85
CA CYS A 833 -17.73 4.85 -53.62
C CYS A 833 -17.20 5.81 -54.69
N CYS A 834 -17.68 5.64 -55.93
CA CYS A 834 -17.44 6.46 -57.14
C CYS A 834 -16.30 6.02 -58.11
N ASN A 835 -16.71 5.25 -59.13
CA ASN A 835 -16.25 5.19 -60.52
C ASN A 835 -14.92 5.89 -60.91
N VAL A 836 -13.81 5.15 -60.91
CA VAL A 836 -12.74 5.26 -61.93
C VAL A 836 -12.08 3.89 -62.12
N ARG A 837 -12.03 3.36 -63.35
CA ARG A 837 -11.24 2.16 -63.70
C ARG A 837 -9.80 2.58 -63.99
N VAL A 838 -8.84 2.07 -63.23
CA VAL A 838 -7.41 2.09 -63.61
C VAL A 838 -6.85 0.68 -63.54
N THR A 839 -6.41 0.17 -64.69
CA THR A 839 -5.76 -1.13 -64.85
C THR A 839 -4.26 -0.94 -64.70
N LEU A 840 -3.59 -1.71 -63.83
CA LEU A 840 -2.12 -1.73 -63.73
C LEU A 840 -1.58 -3.16 -63.93
N THR A 841 -0.69 -3.29 -64.91
CA THR A 841 -0.08 -4.53 -65.40
C THR A 841 1.16 -4.94 -64.60
N LYS A 842 1.32 -6.26 -64.41
CA LYS A 842 2.44 -6.96 -63.77
C LYS A 842 3.74 -6.84 -64.59
N LYS A 843 4.88 -6.51 -63.96
CA LYS A 843 6.22 -7.05 -64.28
C LYS A 843 7.28 -6.60 -63.28
N GLY A 844 8.12 -7.54 -62.82
CA GLY A 844 9.38 -7.25 -62.13
C GLY A 844 9.73 -8.24 -61.02
N ILE A 845 10.29 -9.40 -61.38
CA ILE A 845 11.00 -10.31 -60.46
C ILE A 845 12.46 -9.83 -60.41
N ILE A 846 13.00 -9.56 -59.21
CA ILE A 846 14.44 -9.51 -58.97
C ILE A 846 14.75 -10.45 -57.81
N GLN A 847 15.61 -11.41 -58.11
CA GLN A 847 16.16 -12.44 -57.23
C GLN A 847 17.43 -11.87 -56.58
N MET A 848 17.52 -11.83 -55.24
CA MET A 848 18.79 -11.56 -54.54
C MET A 848 19.33 -12.82 -53.87
N ALA A 849 20.59 -13.07 -54.21
CA ALA A 849 21.42 -14.19 -53.81
C ALA A 849 21.81 -14.13 -52.32
N GLY A 850 22.22 -15.30 -51.82
CA GLY A 850 22.37 -15.63 -50.42
C GLY A 850 23.38 -14.77 -49.63
N THR A 851 22.91 -14.31 -48.48
CA THR A 851 23.75 -13.84 -47.39
C THR A 851 23.65 -14.87 -46.26
N LYS A 852 24.77 -15.55 -45.96
CA LYS A 852 24.89 -16.45 -44.81
C LYS A 852 24.42 -15.72 -43.56
N ILE A 853 23.30 -16.16 -43.00
CA ILE A 853 22.84 -15.79 -41.66
C ILE A 853 23.93 -16.25 -40.69
N ARG A 854 24.72 -15.30 -40.18
CA ARG A 854 25.45 -15.50 -38.92
C ARG A 854 24.37 -15.72 -37.86
N LYS A 855 24.18 -16.97 -37.42
CA LYS A 855 23.45 -17.30 -36.20
C LYS A 855 24.01 -16.42 -35.08
N LYS A 856 23.23 -15.43 -34.63
CA LYS A 856 23.47 -14.76 -33.35
C LYS A 856 23.42 -15.87 -32.29
N PHE A 857 24.47 -15.96 -31.49
CA PHE A 857 24.52 -16.85 -30.33
C PHE A 857 23.39 -16.45 -29.35
N GLY A 858 22.45 -17.37 -29.11
CA GLY A 858 21.66 -17.46 -27.87
C GLY A 858 20.36 -16.67 -27.78
N ASP A 859 19.35 -16.95 -28.61
CA ASP A 859 17.96 -16.67 -28.21
C ASP A 859 17.52 -17.78 -27.24
N GLN A 860 17.78 -17.57 -25.95
CA GLN A 860 17.23 -18.39 -24.88
C GLN A 860 15.71 -18.15 -24.85
N SER A 861 14.90 -19.21 -24.86
CA SER A 861 13.44 -19.03 -24.81
C SER A 861 13.02 -18.40 -23.47
N HIS A 862 11.90 -17.66 -23.46
CA HIS A 862 11.37 -17.04 -22.24
C HIS A 862 11.27 -18.04 -21.08
N GLU A 863 10.77 -19.24 -21.34
CA GLU A 863 10.65 -20.31 -20.34
C GLU A 863 12.01 -20.80 -19.84
N GLU A 864 13.00 -20.93 -20.73
CA GLU A 864 14.37 -21.28 -20.33
C GLU A 864 14.98 -20.23 -19.40
N PHE A 865 14.77 -18.93 -19.65
CA PHE A 865 15.27 -17.88 -18.76
C PHE A 865 14.65 -17.99 -17.35
N PHE A 866 13.33 -18.12 -17.27
CA PHE A 866 12.64 -18.24 -15.98
C PHE A 866 13.04 -19.52 -15.23
N ASN A 867 13.18 -20.65 -15.93
CA ASN A 867 13.64 -21.90 -15.32
C ASN A 867 15.08 -21.80 -14.81
N LYS A 868 15.97 -21.18 -15.57
CA LYS A 868 17.35 -20.90 -15.15
C LYS A 868 17.36 -20.05 -13.88
N ILE A 869 16.60 -18.96 -13.82
CA ILE A 869 16.56 -18.09 -12.63
C ILE A 869 15.94 -18.82 -11.44
N LYS A 870 14.88 -19.59 -11.65
CA LYS A 870 14.24 -20.41 -10.60
C LYS A 870 15.24 -21.36 -9.94
N GLU A 871 16.07 -22.04 -10.73
CA GLU A 871 17.11 -22.93 -10.19
C GLU A 871 18.15 -22.17 -9.36
N GLN A 872 18.55 -20.98 -9.81
CA GLN A 872 19.56 -20.17 -9.13
C GLN A 872 19.06 -19.53 -7.83
N PHE A 873 17.77 -19.16 -7.77
CA PHE A 873 17.17 -18.41 -6.66
C PHE A 873 16.44 -19.30 -5.63
N THR A 874 16.26 -20.60 -5.92
CA THR A 874 15.55 -21.49 -5.01
C THR A 874 16.53 -22.30 -4.16
N ALA A 875 16.44 -22.16 -2.83
CA ALA A 875 17.15 -23.03 -1.90
C ALA A 875 16.35 -24.30 -1.57
N ARG A 876 17.00 -25.46 -1.59
CA ARG A 876 16.39 -26.76 -1.27
C ARG A 876 17.25 -27.58 -0.34
N VAL A 877 16.61 -28.27 0.59
CA VAL A 877 17.27 -29.23 1.47
C VAL A 877 17.67 -30.46 0.64
N MET A 878 18.94 -30.83 0.71
CA MET A 878 19.46 -32.07 0.13
C MET A 878 19.53 -33.18 1.17
N LYS A 879 19.88 -32.85 2.41
CA LYS A 879 20.07 -33.84 3.47
C LYS A 879 19.91 -33.20 4.84
N VAL A 880 19.32 -33.93 5.78
CA VAL A 880 19.30 -33.61 7.21
C VAL A 880 19.79 -34.85 7.95
N GLN A 881 20.84 -34.72 8.75
CA GLN A 881 21.37 -35.85 9.52
C GLN A 881 21.85 -35.42 10.91
N TYR A 882 21.72 -36.33 11.89
CA TYR A 882 22.31 -36.13 13.21
C TYR A 882 23.81 -36.47 13.17
N LEU A 883 24.64 -35.56 13.69
CA LEU A 883 26.04 -35.81 13.99
C LEU A 883 26.21 -36.32 15.44
N THR A 884 25.33 -35.85 16.34
CA THR A 884 25.18 -36.31 17.74
C THR A 884 23.71 -36.17 18.14
N ASP A 885 23.34 -36.55 19.36
CA ASP A 885 21.95 -36.46 19.87
C ASP A 885 21.34 -35.05 19.84
N LYS A 886 22.16 -33.99 19.75
CA LYS A 886 21.71 -32.59 19.73
C LYS A 886 22.24 -31.77 18.54
N VAL A 887 23.11 -32.34 17.72
CA VAL A 887 23.77 -31.61 16.62
C VAL A 887 23.30 -32.17 15.29
N LEU A 888 22.70 -31.30 14.48
CA LEU A 888 22.21 -31.59 13.14
C LEU A 888 23.13 -30.98 12.10
N GLU A 889 23.43 -31.74 11.05
CA GLU A 889 23.94 -31.21 9.79
C GLU A 889 22.78 -31.08 8.79
N ILE A 890 22.72 -29.92 8.12
CA ILE A 890 21.76 -29.65 7.05
C ILE A 890 22.56 -29.28 5.80
N VAL A 891 22.40 -30.10 4.75
CA VAL A 891 23.01 -29.85 3.45
C VAL A 891 21.97 -29.21 2.53
N ILE A 892 22.31 -28.07 1.94
CA ILE A 892 21.40 -27.21 1.19
C ILE A 892 21.97 -26.94 -0.20
N LYS A 893 21.15 -27.14 -1.24
CA LYS A 893 21.43 -26.66 -2.60
C LYS A 893 20.94 -25.21 -2.70
N ALA A 894 21.86 -24.27 -2.85
CA ALA A 894 21.58 -22.84 -3.02
C ALA A 894 22.69 -22.21 -3.88
N PRO A 895 22.57 -22.26 -5.23
CA PRO A 895 23.69 -21.98 -6.14
C PRO A 895 24.37 -20.63 -5.96
N LEU A 896 23.61 -19.53 -5.99
CA LEU A 896 24.18 -18.18 -5.88
C LEU A 896 24.64 -17.85 -4.46
N ALA A 897 23.90 -18.30 -3.45
CA ALA A 897 24.31 -18.15 -2.06
C ALA A 897 25.66 -18.84 -1.79
N ALA A 898 25.86 -20.05 -2.32
CA ALA A 898 27.11 -20.78 -2.21
C ALA A 898 28.25 -20.09 -2.97
N LYS A 899 27.98 -19.65 -4.21
CA LYS A 899 28.95 -18.96 -5.06
C LYS A 899 29.53 -17.72 -4.38
N ASN A 900 28.66 -16.91 -3.76
CA ASN A 900 29.02 -15.61 -3.20
C ASN A 900 29.44 -15.66 -1.72
N PHE A 901 29.36 -16.83 -1.07
CA PHE A 901 29.77 -17.00 0.32
C PHE A 901 31.27 -16.81 0.52
N GLN A 902 31.62 -16.04 1.56
CA GLN A 902 32.97 -15.90 2.07
C GLN A 902 33.01 -16.27 3.57
N PRO A 903 34.13 -16.87 4.06
CA PRO A 903 34.29 -17.17 5.47
C PRO A 903 34.03 -15.94 6.37
N GLY A 904 33.38 -16.15 7.51
CA GLY A 904 32.95 -15.07 8.42
C GLY A 904 31.52 -14.58 8.18
N GLN A 905 30.95 -14.87 7.01
CA GLN A 905 29.57 -14.55 6.70
C GLN A 905 28.61 -15.61 7.26
N PHE A 906 27.33 -15.24 7.36
CA PHE A 906 26.26 -16.11 7.81
C PHE A 906 25.04 -16.03 6.89
N PHE A 907 24.13 -16.97 7.08
CA PHE A 907 22.83 -17.06 6.42
C PHE A 907 21.72 -17.03 7.47
N ARG A 908 20.52 -16.70 7.02
CA ARG A 908 19.29 -16.86 7.80
C ARG A 908 18.46 -18.00 7.20
N LEU A 909 18.34 -19.10 7.93
CA LEU A 909 17.60 -20.29 7.55
C LEU A 909 16.19 -20.28 8.14
N GLN A 910 15.16 -20.55 7.32
CA GLN A 910 13.76 -20.63 7.74
C GLN A 910 12.93 -21.55 6.82
N ASN A 911 11.87 -22.17 7.35
CA ASN A 911 10.83 -22.81 6.53
C ASN A 911 9.70 -21.84 6.13
N PHE A 912 8.87 -22.27 5.19
CA PHE A 912 7.64 -21.56 4.82
C PHE A 912 6.50 -21.91 5.77
N GLU A 913 5.73 -20.91 6.19
CA GLU A 913 4.53 -21.13 7.02
C GLU A 913 3.53 -22.01 6.27
N THR A 914 3.39 -21.81 4.96
CA THR A 914 2.47 -22.58 4.10
C THR A 914 2.76 -24.07 4.08
N ASN A 915 4.03 -24.44 4.23
CA ASN A 915 4.50 -25.82 4.13
C ASN A 915 4.78 -26.42 5.52
N SER A 916 4.64 -25.60 6.57
CA SER A 916 4.96 -26.00 7.94
C SER A 916 4.00 -27.05 8.46
N ARG A 917 4.52 -27.96 9.30
CA ARG A 917 3.72 -28.98 9.95
C ARG A 917 2.79 -28.33 10.97
N ASN A 918 1.52 -28.74 10.97
CA ASN A 918 0.60 -28.43 12.07
C ASN A 918 0.55 -29.62 13.04
N SER A 919 0.71 -29.37 14.33
CA SER A 919 0.58 -30.38 15.39
C SER A 919 -0.33 -29.87 16.48
N ARG A 920 -1.45 -30.58 16.75
CA ARG A 920 -2.40 -30.25 17.81
C ARG A 920 -2.85 -28.77 17.82
N LYS A 921 -3.15 -28.21 16.64
CA LYS A 921 -3.52 -26.79 16.44
C LYS A 921 -2.38 -25.80 16.70
N THR A 922 -1.13 -26.24 16.70
CA THR A 922 0.06 -25.38 16.73
C THR A 922 0.77 -25.49 15.39
N ASN A 923 1.02 -24.34 14.76
CA ASN A 923 1.80 -24.22 13.55
C ASN A 923 3.30 -24.25 13.92
N LEU A 924 4.06 -25.19 13.32
CA LEU A 924 5.49 -25.38 13.54
C LEU A 924 6.35 -24.60 12.52
N ALA A 925 5.94 -23.38 12.17
CA ALA A 925 6.77 -22.45 11.43
C ALA A 925 7.95 -22.00 12.29
N MET A 926 9.14 -22.03 11.68
CA MET A 926 10.39 -21.62 12.30
C MET A 926 10.52 -20.09 12.26
N GLU A 927 11.11 -19.52 13.31
CA GLU A 927 11.74 -18.21 13.18
C GLU A 927 13.04 -18.36 12.38
N GLY A 928 13.44 -17.32 11.65
CA GLY A 928 14.68 -17.40 10.88
C GLY A 928 15.90 -17.45 11.80
N ILE A 929 16.66 -18.55 11.76
CA ILE A 929 17.84 -18.79 12.58
C ILE A 929 19.12 -18.40 11.82
N ALA A 930 20.10 -17.83 12.53
CA ALA A 930 21.41 -17.55 11.95
C ALA A 930 22.24 -18.84 11.88
N VAL A 931 22.82 -19.12 10.71
CA VAL A 931 23.62 -20.30 10.45
C VAL A 931 24.84 -19.95 9.60
N THR A 932 25.95 -20.66 9.75
CA THR A 932 27.18 -20.42 8.97
C THR A 932 27.47 -21.63 8.10
N GLY A 933 27.97 -21.37 6.88
CA GLY A 933 28.44 -22.44 6.00
C GLY A 933 29.70 -23.10 6.57
N THR A 934 29.60 -24.37 6.95
CA THR A 934 30.73 -25.17 7.46
C THR A 934 31.55 -25.76 6.32
N GLU A 935 30.87 -26.23 5.27
CA GLU A 935 31.48 -26.66 4.01
C GLU A 935 30.68 -26.06 2.85
N VAL A 936 31.35 -25.42 1.89
CA VAL A 936 30.69 -24.75 0.76
C VAL A 936 31.35 -25.15 -0.56
N ASP A 937 30.64 -25.97 -1.35
CA ASP A 937 31.02 -26.29 -2.72
C ASP A 937 30.41 -25.24 -3.67
N ARG A 938 31.23 -24.25 -4.04
CA ARG A 938 30.82 -23.17 -4.96
C ARG A 938 30.47 -23.66 -6.36
N LYS A 939 31.06 -24.77 -6.83
CA LYS A 939 30.82 -25.30 -8.18
C LYS A 939 29.50 -26.05 -8.23
N LYS A 940 29.23 -26.90 -7.24
CA LYS A 940 27.95 -27.60 -7.12
C LYS A 940 26.87 -26.73 -6.52
N GLY A 941 27.18 -25.59 -5.94
CA GLY A 941 26.18 -24.72 -5.32
C GLY A 941 25.59 -25.29 -4.04
N ILE A 942 26.41 -26.00 -3.25
CA ILE A 942 26.01 -26.73 -2.05
C ILE A 942 26.63 -26.06 -0.82
N ILE A 943 25.82 -25.90 0.23
CA ILE A 943 26.22 -25.38 1.53
C ILE A 943 25.84 -26.43 2.58
N SER A 944 26.80 -26.88 3.37
CA SER A 944 26.55 -27.58 4.63
C SER A 944 26.53 -26.59 5.78
N THR A 945 25.62 -26.79 6.74
CA THR A 945 25.58 -26.04 8.00
C THR A 945 25.31 -26.96 9.17
N ILE A 946 25.85 -26.59 10.33
CA ILE A 946 25.63 -27.27 11.60
C ILE A 946 24.65 -26.47 12.46
N VAL A 947 23.68 -27.14 13.08
CA VAL A 947 22.67 -26.57 13.97
C VAL A 947 22.64 -27.34 15.28
N HIS A 948 22.65 -26.63 16.41
CA HIS A 948 22.52 -27.20 17.74
C HIS A 948 21.05 -27.06 18.24
N GLU A 949 20.44 -28.17 18.65
CA GLU A 949 19.05 -28.23 19.17
C GLU A 949 18.94 -27.66 20.60
N ILE A 950 19.09 -26.34 20.73
CA ILE A 950 18.98 -25.61 22.00
C ILE A 950 17.70 -24.76 22.13
N GLY A 951 17.05 -24.43 21.02
CA GLY A 951 15.88 -23.54 21.01
C GLY A 951 14.72 -24.11 20.20
N GLY A 952 13.56 -23.46 20.29
CA GLY A 952 12.36 -23.87 19.58
C GLY A 952 12.60 -24.04 18.08
N SER A 953 13.07 -22.98 17.40
CA SER A 953 13.31 -23.00 15.95
C SER A 953 14.44 -23.94 15.53
N THR A 954 15.54 -24.05 16.30
CA THR A 954 16.62 -24.98 15.96
C THR A 954 16.21 -26.44 16.13
N SER A 955 15.35 -26.74 17.11
CA SER A 955 14.77 -28.07 17.31
C SER A 955 13.79 -28.48 16.20
N LEU A 956 13.26 -27.52 15.44
CA LEU A 956 12.36 -27.78 14.31
C LEU A 956 13.12 -28.18 13.02
N CYS A 957 14.42 -27.91 12.94
CA CYS A 957 15.23 -28.23 11.75
C CYS A 957 15.21 -29.74 11.40
N LYS A 958 15.08 -30.62 12.39
CA LYS A 958 14.96 -32.07 12.17
C LYS A 958 13.75 -32.51 11.36
N TYR A 959 12.74 -31.64 11.25
CA TYR A 959 11.53 -31.93 10.48
C TYR A 959 11.61 -31.49 9.01
N LEU A 960 12.70 -30.82 8.62
CA LEU A 960 12.96 -30.48 7.22
C LEU A 960 13.17 -31.75 6.40
N LYS A 961 12.56 -31.83 5.22
CA LYS A 961 12.62 -33.02 4.34
C LYS A 961 13.56 -32.81 3.16
N GLU A 962 14.15 -33.90 2.68
CA GLU A 962 14.87 -33.88 1.41
C GLU A 962 13.97 -33.39 0.28
N GLY A 963 14.50 -32.50 -0.56
CA GLY A 963 13.79 -31.83 -1.65
C GLY A 963 12.92 -30.64 -1.23
N GLU A 964 12.70 -30.43 0.07
CA GLU A 964 11.88 -29.33 0.60
C GLU A 964 12.50 -27.98 0.25
N GLN A 965 11.66 -27.06 -0.23
CA GLN A 965 12.05 -25.68 -0.47
C GLN A 965 12.10 -24.92 0.85
N ILE A 966 13.19 -24.20 1.07
CA ILE A 966 13.42 -23.40 2.28
C ILE A 966 13.84 -21.98 1.91
N VAL A 967 13.86 -21.10 2.91
CA VAL A 967 14.48 -19.78 2.81
C VAL A 967 15.89 -19.88 3.38
N LEU A 968 16.88 -19.54 2.55
CA LEU A 968 18.27 -19.36 2.99
C LEU A 968 18.72 -17.96 2.55
N MET A 969 18.46 -16.96 3.39
CA MET A 969 18.81 -15.57 3.07
C MET A 969 20.25 -15.27 3.42
N GLY A 970 21.02 -14.83 2.43
CA GLY A 970 22.43 -14.47 2.59
C GLY A 970 23.28 -14.89 1.38
N PRO A 971 24.61 -14.72 1.45
CA PRO A 971 25.36 -14.40 2.67
C PRO A 971 25.15 -12.96 3.18
N THR A 972 25.30 -12.79 4.50
CA THR A 972 25.27 -11.51 5.21
C THR A 972 26.44 -11.40 6.19
N GLY A 973 26.71 -10.18 6.66
CA GLY A 973 27.89 -9.88 7.48
C GLY A 973 29.15 -9.61 6.66
N CYS A 974 30.18 -9.14 7.34
CA CYS A 974 31.49 -8.91 6.75
C CYS A 974 32.28 -10.23 6.70
N PRO A 975 32.99 -10.51 5.59
CA PRO A 975 33.97 -11.58 5.56
C PRO A 975 35.01 -11.40 6.67
N THR A 976 35.51 -12.52 7.22
CA THR A 976 36.62 -12.48 8.16
C THR A 976 37.88 -12.05 7.44
N GLU A 977 38.46 -10.94 7.87
CA GLU A 977 39.80 -10.53 7.47
C GLU A 977 40.81 -11.34 8.29
N ILE A 978 41.46 -12.32 7.66
CA ILE A 978 42.59 -13.03 8.26
C ILE A 978 43.84 -12.25 7.84
N TYR A 979 44.38 -11.48 8.78
CA TYR A 979 45.65 -10.75 8.62
C TYR A 979 46.85 -11.66 8.83
#